data_AF-A0A9P4JUS0-F1
#
_entry.id   AF-A0A9P4JUS0-F1
#
_cell.length_a   1.000
_cell.length_b   1.000
_cell.length_c   1.000
_cell.angle_alpha   90.00
_cell.angle_beta   90.00
_cell.angle_gamma   90.00
#
_symmetry.space_group_name_H-M   'P 1'
#
loop_
_entity.id
_entity.type
_entity.pdbx_description
1 polymer ?
#
loop_
_entity_poly.entity_id
_entity_poly.type
_entity_poly.pdbx_seq_one_letter_code
_entity_poly.pdbx_strand_id
1 'polypeptide(L)'
;TSRISARPIPKTQLADPRQYQLSQLRRRFALKERNENNVTVLEFHLKPSDPDFPFDMDSLNCVLRVPLDYPKGEAPSLKVTNPDMPRGYQINVEKGFDGIVAGKPSATLLTHLNALDRQLEELLTRQKADTIKIMAPAPNPEKSQPSAPLSQEKDKPDSTPKSAYVPPEVRSVPSAAQKAAARQVRDTEVRQLEARMSRVAQFSKSRDGISFTVPIEPRKRTDLPIGLRAVKLVRLIVPDGYDIDPCRVEIIADDKEAAKNVEAAFLEHSRSTKMSLFSRINYLSQHIHTWAKRKLQSDAKSTDIPLAPGSVQGADMPKASLDRDTEPEQLHVRGEGDRPHVITIPRPPEWSTGHDDEEEEEEEEESSDSSEDEDEHQEETKAGEEDTQERQTPAAPTAAPPTAGGVLISFPHLELHGIELLEMESLSVSVKCDRCKTVKDVTKLQSTTKGGQARQDSCTKCARTFSIAFTADLLHTNSIRAAHLDLNGCTIVDMLLSSFIPTCAECSTPHPQPGVPAVRGDTSMAFCRECHKKMTFRIPEVKFLRISNASAALPDLPLRKKKPEKLGIVSGQELPDRGRCAHYKKSYRWFRFSCCGKVFPCDRCHDQTADHPIEQANRMICGFCSREQNYRPKDCGICHAWLTVRPGKGFWEGGTGTRDQLRMSRKDPRKYKRLPGSKVGKSKS
;
A
#
# COMPACT_ATOMS: atom_id res chain seq x y z
N THR A 1 8.57 0.28 24.96
CA THR A 1 9.28 1.56 24.68
C THR A 1 10.27 1.33 23.56
N SER A 2 10.03 1.89 22.38
CA SER A 2 10.90 1.72 21.20
C SER A 2 12.16 2.57 21.32
N ARG A 3 13.34 1.94 21.31
CA ARG A 3 14.60 2.67 21.10
C ARG A 3 14.66 3.14 19.66
N ILE A 4 14.54 4.46 19.45
CA ILE A 4 14.82 5.09 18.15
C ILE A 4 16.34 5.07 17.96
N SER A 5 16.83 4.19 17.09
CA SER A 5 18.22 4.25 16.63
C SER A 5 18.40 5.48 15.74
N ALA A 6 19.36 6.33 16.07
CA ALA A 6 19.70 7.48 15.24
C ALA A 6 20.21 7.01 13.86
N ARG A 7 19.79 7.70 12.78
CA ARG A 7 20.32 7.43 11.43
C ARG A 7 21.84 7.66 11.42
N PRO A 8 22.64 6.83 10.71
CA PRO A 8 24.08 7.02 10.63
C PRO A 8 24.40 8.36 9.96
N ILE A 9 25.24 9.17 10.61
CA ILE A 9 25.66 10.48 10.08
C ILE A 9 26.68 10.24 8.95
N PRO A 10 26.50 10.81 7.75
CA PRO A 10 27.41 10.60 6.63
C PRO A 10 28.80 11.18 6.94
N LYS A 11 29.86 10.49 6.48
CA LYS A 11 31.26 10.84 6.77
C LYS A 11 31.62 12.29 6.39
N THR A 12 31.02 12.83 5.33
CA THR A 12 31.17 14.23 4.89
C THR A 12 30.62 15.24 5.90
N GLN A 13 29.51 14.92 6.58
CA GLN A 13 28.92 15.76 7.62
C GLN A 13 29.70 15.66 8.96
N LEU A 14 30.39 14.55 9.19
CA LEU A 14 31.31 14.39 10.33
C LEU A 14 32.63 15.16 10.13
N ALA A 15 33.11 15.27 8.87
CA ALA A 15 34.28 16.08 8.54
C ALA A 15 33.98 17.59 8.60
N ASP A 16 33.05 18.06 7.76
CA ASP A 16 32.73 19.49 7.61
C ASP A 16 31.21 19.73 7.67
N PRO A 17 30.61 19.78 8.89
CA PRO A 17 29.17 19.98 9.05
C PRO A 17 28.68 21.34 8.53
N ARG A 18 29.57 22.34 8.44
CA ARG A 18 29.31 23.64 7.81
C ARG A 18 29.17 23.48 6.30
N GLN A 19 30.23 23.01 5.62
CA GLN A 19 30.27 22.93 4.16
C GLN A 19 29.21 21.95 3.63
N TYR A 20 28.96 20.85 4.34
CA TYR A 20 27.91 19.90 3.99
C TYR A 20 26.53 20.59 3.91
N GLN A 21 26.15 21.38 4.91
CA GLN A 21 24.86 22.09 4.91
C GLN A 21 24.79 23.21 3.86
N LEU A 22 25.87 23.97 3.68
CA LEU A 22 25.95 24.96 2.59
C LEU A 22 25.77 24.28 1.22
N SER A 23 26.35 23.09 1.01
CA SER A 23 26.17 22.32 -0.23
C SER A 23 24.73 21.83 -0.44
N GLN A 24 23.99 21.53 0.64
CA GLN A 24 22.57 21.19 0.55
C GLN A 24 21.72 22.39 0.11
N LEU A 25 22.05 23.61 0.58
CA LEU A 25 21.37 24.83 0.13
C LEU A 25 21.69 25.13 -1.34
N ARG A 26 22.97 25.10 -1.73
CA ARG A 26 23.43 25.31 -3.13
C ARG A 26 22.78 24.36 -4.15
N ARG A 27 22.38 23.16 -3.74
CA ARG A 27 21.68 22.18 -4.60
C ARG A 27 20.17 22.41 -4.74
N ARG A 28 19.54 23.15 -3.83
CA ARG A 28 18.07 23.29 -3.76
C ARG A 28 17.57 24.69 -4.08
N PHE A 29 18.40 25.71 -3.84
CA PHE A 29 18.09 27.10 -4.13
C PHE A 29 19.13 27.66 -5.11
N ALA A 30 18.69 28.33 -6.17
CA ALA A 30 19.54 29.11 -7.06
C ALA A 30 20.01 30.37 -6.31
N LEU A 31 21.09 30.20 -5.54
CA LEU A 31 21.59 31.20 -4.60
C LEU A 31 22.80 31.95 -5.15
N LYS A 32 22.98 33.21 -4.70
CA LYS A 32 24.22 33.98 -4.86
C LYS A 32 24.92 34.03 -3.52
N GLU A 33 26.20 33.67 -3.51
CA GLU A 33 27.02 33.61 -2.30
C GLU A 33 28.04 34.74 -2.28
N ARG A 34 28.10 35.48 -1.18
CA ARG A 34 29.17 36.44 -0.86
C ARG A 34 29.79 36.05 0.48
N ASN A 35 31.09 36.24 0.64
CA ASN A 35 31.74 36.09 1.94
C ASN A 35 32.21 37.48 2.41
N GLU A 36 31.60 37.99 3.47
CA GLU A 36 31.83 39.31 4.05
C GLU A 36 32.25 39.14 5.51
N ASN A 37 33.44 39.62 5.90
CA ASN A 37 33.88 39.74 7.29
C ASN A 37 33.52 38.54 8.20
N ASN A 38 34.00 37.34 7.84
CA ASN A 38 33.75 36.07 8.54
C ASN A 38 32.28 35.60 8.59
N VAL A 39 31.43 36.10 7.69
CA VAL A 39 30.05 35.65 7.48
C VAL A 39 29.85 35.25 6.02
N THR A 40 29.31 34.04 5.80
CA THR A 40 28.81 33.64 4.48
C THR A 40 27.40 34.16 4.31
N VAL A 41 27.18 35.02 3.32
CA VAL A 41 25.90 35.65 2.97
C VAL A 41 25.33 34.94 1.75
N LEU A 42 24.09 34.47 1.86
CA LEU A 42 23.38 33.71 0.82
C LEU A 42 22.10 34.47 0.43
N GLU A 43 22.09 35.03 -0.77
CA GLU A 43 20.91 35.64 -1.39
C GLU A 43 20.14 34.56 -2.18
N PHE A 44 18.86 34.36 -1.90
CA PHE A 44 18.01 33.41 -2.63
C PHE A 44 16.53 33.79 -2.60
N HIS A 45 15.77 33.22 -3.54
CA HIS A 45 14.32 33.37 -3.63
C HIS A 45 13.65 32.12 -3.06
N LEU A 46 12.86 32.26 -2.01
CA LEU A 46 12.06 31.19 -1.42
C LEU A 46 10.65 31.26 -2.01
N LYS A 47 10.26 30.29 -2.84
CA LYS A 47 8.86 30.14 -3.26
C LYS A 47 8.08 29.42 -2.15
N PRO A 48 6.87 29.87 -1.77
CA PRO A 48 6.00 29.12 -0.87
C PRO A 48 5.73 27.71 -1.41
N SER A 49 5.75 26.69 -0.54
CA SER A 49 5.39 25.32 -0.94
C SER A 49 3.87 25.05 -0.99
N ASP A 50 3.04 26.01 -0.58
CA ASP A 50 1.58 25.86 -0.53
C ASP A 50 0.91 26.35 -1.82
N PRO A 51 0.09 25.53 -2.51
CA PRO A 51 -0.63 25.95 -3.72
C PRO A 51 -1.80 26.90 -3.46
N ASP A 52 -2.35 26.94 -2.24
CA ASP A 52 -3.50 27.78 -1.85
C ASP A 52 -3.04 29.01 -1.02
N PHE A 53 -1.77 29.43 -1.17
CA PHE A 53 -1.14 30.49 -0.37
C PHE A 53 -1.89 31.84 -0.47
N PRO A 54 -2.42 32.40 0.65
CA PRO A 54 -3.42 33.48 0.61
C PRO A 54 -2.85 34.91 0.47
N PHE A 55 -1.62 35.06 -0.03
CA PHE A 55 -0.96 36.36 -0.24
C PHE A 55 -0.33 36.44 -1.63
N ASP A 56 -0.55 37.55 -2.34
CA ASP A 56 -0.02 37.79 -3.70
C ASP A 56 1.52 37.97 -3.71
N MET A 57 2.28 36.88 -3.62
CA MET A 57 3.76 36.88 -3.65
C MET A 57 4.33 35.60 -4.30
N ASP A 58 4.87 35.72 -5.52
CA ASP A 58 5.51 34.61 -6.25
C ASP A 58 6.76 34.03 -5.56
N SER A 59 7.48 34.85 -4.79
CA SER A 59 8.63 34.43 -3.99
C SER A 59 9.01 35.45 -2.92
N LEU A 60 9.61 34.96 -1.83
CA LEU A 60 10.18 35.75 -0.75
C LEU A 60 11.69 35.96 -0.99
N ASN A 61 12.12 37.21 -1.11
CA ASN A 61 13.53 37.57 -1.30
C ASN A 61 14.29 37.49 0.03
N CYS A 62 15.09 36.43 0.20
CA CYS A 62 15.78 36.07 1.44
C CYS A 62 17.30 36.31 1.36
N VAL A 63 17.85 36.88 2.43
CA VAL A 63 19.30 37.02 2.65
C VAL A 63 19.67 36.35 3.97
N LEU A 64 20.19 35.12 3.88
CA LEU A 64 20.62 34.33 5.04
C LEU A 64 22.10 34.59 5.34
N ARG A 65 22.42 34.86 6.60
CA ARG A 65 23.76 35.12 7.12
C ARG A 65 24.21 33.95 7.99
N VAL A 66 25.33 33.32 7.64
CA VAL A 66 25.89 32.14 8.31
C VAL A 66 27.29 32.47 8.86
N PRO A 67 27.43 32.85 10.14
CA PRO A 67 28.72 33.16 10.79
C PRO A 67 29.68 31.98 10.70
N LEU A 68 31.00 32.20 10.57
CA LEU A 68 32.00 31.13 10.34
C LEU A 68 31.89 29.96 11.33
N ASP A 69 31.67 30.24 12.62
CA ASP A 69 31.62 29.25 13.70
C ASP A 69 30.37 28.34 13.69
N TYR A 70 29.38 28.60 12.82
CA TYR A 70 28.23 27.72 12.64
C TYR A 70 28.69 26.30 12.19
N PRO A 71 28.24 25.20 12.83
CA PRO A 71 27.10 25.10 13.75
C PRO A 71 27.44 25.01 15.25
N LYS A 72 28.62 25.47 15.69
CA LYS A 72 29.06 25.41 17.11
C LYS A 72 29.04 26.76 17.84
N GLY A 73 29.16 27.86 17.12
CA GLY A 73 29.09 29.23 17.64
C GLY A 73 27.76 29.91 17.35
N GLU A 74 27.81 31.12 16.78
CA GLU A 74 26.62 31.97 16.56
C GLU A 74 25.57 31.35 15.63
N ALA A 75 24.32 31.70 15.90
CA ALA A 75 23.16 31.26 15.12
C ALA A 75 23.12 31.95 13.74
N PRO A 76 22.63 31.26 12.70
CA PRO A 76 22.35 31.88 11.42
C PRO A 76 21.17 32.85 11.56
N SER A 77 21.23 34.01 10.88
CA SER A 77 20.16 35.02 10.90
C SER A 77 19.64 35.30 9.49
N LEU A 78 18.34 35.53 9.36
CA LEU A 78 17.68 35.81 8.09
C LEU A 78 17.29 37.29 7.99
N LYS A 79 17.38 37.86 6.80
CA LYS A 79 16.78 39.16 6.46
C LYS A 79 15.86 39.02 5.25
N VAL A 80 14.70 39.66 5.31
CA VAL A 80 13.75 39.72 4.19
C VAL A 80 13.94 41.04 3.46
N THR A 81 14.07 40.97 2.14
CA THR A 81 14.41 42.10 1.25
C THR A 81 13.37 42.34 0.16
N ASN A 82 12.16 41.77 0.32
CA ASN A 82 11.10 41.89 -0.68
C ASN A 82 10.53 43.32 -0.69
N PRO A 83 10.61 44.09 -1.80
CA PRO A 83 10.25 45.51 -1.81
C PRO A 83 8.76 45.75 -1.54
N ASP A 84 7.90 44.84 -1.99
CA ASP A 84 6.44 44.96 -1.88
C ASP A 84 5.89 44.58 -0.49
N MET A 85 6.74 44.01 0.39
CA MET A 85 6.36 43.62 1.74
C MET A 85 6.63 44.75 2.75
N PRO A 86 5.62 45.26 3.48
CA PRO A 86 5.84 46.27 4.53
C PRO A 86 6.79 45.78 5.63
N ARG A 87 7.68 46.67 6.10
CA ARG A 87 8.77 46.30 7.04
C ARG A 87 8.31 45.62 8.33
N GLY A 88 7.09 45.90 8.80
CA GLY A 88 6.49 45.21 9.96
C GLY A 88 6.23 43.72 9.74
N TYR A 89 5.91 43.30 8.51
CA TYR A 89 5.78 41.88 8.14
C TYR A 89 7.14 41.23 7.88
N GLN A 90 8.07 41.95 7.25
CA GLN A 90 9.47 41.49 7.13
C GLN A 90 10.04 41.13 8.51
N ILE A 91 9.85 42.00 9.52
CA ILE A 91 10.29 41.78 10.90
C ILE A 91 9.57 40.58 11.57
N ASN A 92 8.31 40.31 11.24
CA ASN A 92 7.61 39.12 11.74
C ASN A 92 8.24 37.82 11.19
N VAL A 93 8.61 37.80 9.91
CA VAL A 93 9.28 36.64 9.28
C VAL A 93 10.72 36.49 9.79
N GLU A 94 11.47 37.58 9.95
CA GLU A 94 12.83 37.57 10.53
C GLU A 94 12.81 37.01 11.97
N LYS A 95 11.96 37.54 12.85
CA LYS A 95 11.78 37.02 14.22
C LYS A 95 11.22 35.60 14.25
N GLY A 96 10.40 35.22 13.27
CA GLY A 96 9.89 33.86 13.10
C GLY A 96 11.01 32.87 12.84
N PHE A 97 11.95 33.21 11.94
CA PHE A 97 13.14 32.42 11.68
C PHE A 97 14.03 32.29 12.92
N ASP A 98 14.30 33.39 13.62
CA ASP A 98 15.10 33.37 14.85
C ASP A 98 14.48 32.44 15.91
N GLY A 99 13.15 32.46 16.08
CA GLY A 99 12.42 31.56 16.96
C GLY A 99 12.47 30.08 16.53
N ILE A 100 12.43 29.81 15.22
CA ILE A 100 12.56 28.47 14.65
C ILE A 100 13.97 27.90 14.88
N VAL A 101 15.01 28.73 14.75
CA VAL A 101 16.41 28.36 15.04
C VAL A 101 16.60 28.12 16.54
N ALA A 102 16.12 29.03 17.40
CA ALA A 102 16.21 28.91 18.86
C ALA A 102 15.45 27.69 19.40
N GLY A 103 14.32 27.32 18.80
CA GLY A 103 13.55 26.12 19.17
C GLY A 103 14.21 24.79 18.78
N LYS A 104 15.13 24.79 17.82
CA LYS A 104 15.84 23.58 17.32
C LYS A 104 17.30 23.90 16.92
N PRO A 105 18.19 24.26 17.86
CA PRO A 105 19.54 24.72 17.55
C PRO A 105 20.43 23.63 16.91
N SER A 106 20.13 22.35 17.15
CA SER A 106 20.84 21.20 16.56
C SER A 106 20.30 20.74 15.20
N ALA A 107 19.26 21.38 14.65
CA ALA A 107 18.74 21.06 13.32
C ALA A 107 19.57 21.72 12.20
N THR A 108 19.42 21.23 10.96
CA THR A 108 20.16 21.79 9.82
C THR A 108 19.51 23.05 9.27
N LEU A 109 20.29 23.92 8.62
CA LEU A 109 19.81 25.11 7.90
C LEU A 109 18.61 24.79 6.97
N LEU A 110 18.69 23.65 6.27
CA LEU A 110 17.63 23.15 5.39
C LEU A 110 16.34 22.83 6.16
N THR A 111 16.47 22.34 7.40
CA THR A 111 15.34 22.06 8.31
C THR A 111 14.72 23.37 8.83
N HIS A 112 15.53 24.37 9.17
CA HIS A 112 15.04 25.69 9.60
C HIS A 112 14.29 26.41 8.48
N LEU A 113 14.80 26.39 7.24
CA LEU A 113 14.10 26.98 6.09
C LEU A 113 12.80 26.22 5.73
N ASN A 114 12.77 24.89 5.83
CA ASN A 114 11.54 24.11 5.66
C ASN A 114 10.49 24.39 6.75
N ALA A 115 10.92 24.70 7.98
CA ALA A 115 10.02 25.10 9.04
C ALA A 115 9.49 26.53 8.82
N LEU A 116 10.33 27.44 8.31
CA LEU A 116 9.93 28.81 7.98
C LEU A 116 8.86 28.85 6.89
N ASP A 117 9.08 28.12 5.79
CA ASP A 117 8.14 27.97 4.68
C ASP A 117 6.77 27.46 5.15
N ARG A 118 6.77 26.37 5.94
CA ARG A 118 5.55 25.81 6.57
C ARG A 118 4.86 26.72 7.61
N GLN A 119 5.51 27.78 8.07
CA GLN A 119 4.93 28.75 9.01
C GLN A 119 4.78 30.15 8.39
N LEU A 120 5.03 30.30 7.09
CA LEU A 120 5.05 31.61 6.43
C LEU A 120 3.68 32.29 6.48
N GLU A 121 2.60 31.54 6.25
CA GLU A 121 1.22 32.01 6.39
C GLU A 121 0.94 32.48 7.84
N GLU A 122 1.32 31.69 8.84
CA GLU A 122 1.15 32.02 10.27
C GLU A 122 1.94 33.28 10.68
N LEU A 123 3.09 33.52 10.06
CA LEU A 123 3.95 34.69 10.33
C LEU A 123 3.45 35.97 9.64
N LEU A 124 2.76 35.83 8.50
CA LEU A 124 2.19 36.95 7.72
C LEU A 124 0.76 37.31 8.15
N THR A 125 -0.03 36.35 8.66
CA THR A 125 -1.36 36.61 9.23
C THR A 125 -1.32 37.29 10.61
N ARG A 126 -0.19 37.21 11.32
CA ARG A 126 0.05 37.96 12.58
C ARG A 126 0.06 39.47 12.35
N GLN A 127 -0.37 40.21 13.37
CA GLN A 127 -0.34 41.68 13.36
C GLN A 127 1.08 42.20 13.06
N LYS A 128 1.17 43.27 12.27
CA LYS A 128 2.43 43.93 11.90
C LYS A 128 3.27 44.29 13.14
N ALA A 129 4.58 44.03 13.12
CA ALA A 129 5.44 44.52 14.20
C ALA A 129 5.55 46.05 14.18
N ASP A 130 5.53 46.67 15.36
CA ASP A 130 5.73 48.12 15.52
C ASP A 130 7.15 48.52 15.08
N THR A 131 7.22 49.39 14.08
CA THR A 131 8.46 49.92 13.53
C THR A 131 8.74 51.29 14.13
N ILE A 132 9.69 51.35 15.06
CA ILE A 132 10.15 52.62 15.64
C ILE A 132 10.85 53.43 14.54
N LYS A 133 10.18 54.45 14.00
CA LYS A 133 10.73 55.33 12.97
C LYS A 133 11.65 56.36 13.60
N ILE A 134 12.90 55.95 13.86
CA ILE A 134 13.96 56.82 14.39
C ILE A 134 14.27 57.90 13.34
N MET A 135 13.74 59.10 13.54
CA MET A 135 14.10 60.28 12.75
C MET A 135 15.39 60.89 13.32
N ALA A 136 16.37 61.14 12.46
CA ALA A 136 17.59 61.84 12.86
C ALA A 136 17.25 63.30 13.25
N PRO A 137 17.86 63.85 14.32
CA PRO A 137 17.48 65.16 14.85
C PRO A 137 17.99 66.31 13.97
N ALA A 138 17.06 67.13 13.47
CA ALA A 138 17.33 68.50 13.04
C ALA A 138 17.17 69.45 14.25
N PRO A 139 17.85 70.62 14.28
CA PRO A 139 17.86 71.49 15.46
C PRO A 139 16.50 72.15 15.75
N ASN A 140 16.20 72.30 17.04
CA ASN A 140 14.98 72.88 17.58
C ASN A 140 14.99 74.43 17.49
N PRO A 141 13.82 75.09 17.54
CA PRO A 141 13.62 75.99 18.67
C PRO A 141 12.20 76.03 19.29
N GLU A 142 12.19 75.88 20.62
CA GLU A 142 11.38 76.62 21.62
C GLU A 142 9.84 76.43 21.81
N LYS A 143 9.46 76.48 23.10
CA LYS A 143 8.19 76.99 23.71
C LYS A 143 6.89 76.16 23.50
N SER A 144 6.06 75.86 24.50
CA SER A 144 6.08 76.15 25.97
C SER A 144 5.29 75.10 26.80
N GLN A 145 5.59 75.02 28.09
CA GLN A 145 4.74 74.44 29.17
C GLN A 145 3.72 75.50 29.70
N PRO A 146 2.76 75.21 30.63
CA PRO A 146 2.60 74.09 31.59
C PRO A 146 1.26 73.32 31.41
N SER A 147 0.64 72.53 32.32
CA SER A 147 0.82 72.29 33.77
C SER A 147 0.24 70.91 34.22
N ALA A 148 0.46 70.53 35.49
CA ALA A 148 -0.25 69.46 36.23
C ALA A 148 -1.11 70.11 37.37
N PRO A 149 -1.89 69.41 38.26
CA PRO A 149 -1.56 68.15 38.94
C PRO A 149 -2.72 67.12 39.13
N LEU A 150 -2.49 66.14 40.01
CA LEU A 150 -3.30 64.93 40.29
C LEU A 150 -4.57 65.17 41.13
N SER A 151 -5.39 64.12 41.27
CA SER A 151 -6.11 63.80 42.50
C SER A 151 -6.20 62.27 42.72
N GLN A 152 -6.35 61.84 43.98
CA GLN A 152 -6.50 60.46 44.46
C GLN A 152 -7.59 60.41 45.53
N GLU A 153 -8.28 59.27 45.69
CA GLU A 153 -8.95 58.77 46.92
C GLU A 153 -9.20 57.24 46.69
N LYS A 154 -8.88 56.28 47.58
CA LYS A 154 -9.26 55.98 49.00
C LYS A 154 -10.63 55.28 49.12
N ASP A 155 -10.86 54.35 50.07
CA ASP A 155 -10.01 53.75 51.13
C ASP A 155 -10.39 52.28 51.47
N LYS A 156 -9.76 51.69 52.51
CA LYS A 156 -9.90 50.29 53.06
C LYS A 156 -11.08 50.15 54.07
N PRO A 157 -11.27 49.05 54.89
CA PRO A 157 -10.72 47.67 54.98
C PRO A 157 -11.85 46.58 54.78
N ASP A 158 -11.84 45.28 55.15
CA ASP A 158 -11.22 44.50 56.26
C ASP A 158 -11.06 42.98 55.93
N SER A 159 -10.85 42.07 56.92
CA SER A 159 -9.88 40.98 56.79
C SER A 159 -10.22 39.59 57.40
N THR A 160 -9.88 38.53 56.63
CA THR A 160 -9.59 37.12 57.05
C THR A 160 -10.73 36.23 57.62
N PRO A 161 -10.58 34.88 57.67
CA PRO A 161 -9.91 33.97 56.70
C PRO A 161 -10.70 32.66 56.37
N LYS A 162 -10.34 32.05 55.22
CA LYS A 162 -10.41 30.60 54.91
C LYS A 162 -11.74 29.83 55.04
N SER A 163 -12.32 29.51 53.88
CA SER A 163 -12.72 28.12 53.57
C SER A 163 -12.35 27.79 52.11
N ALA A 164 -12.05 26.54 51.80
CA ALA A 164 -11.52 26.14 50.49
C ALA A 164 -12.64 25.85 49.49
N TYR A 165 -12.99 26.85 48.66
CA TYR A 165 -13.93 26.65 47.55
C TYR A 165 -13.22 26.09 46.33
N VAL A 166 -13.59 24.87 45.92
CA VAL A 166 -13.20 24.31 44.62
C VAL A 166 -14.05 24.99 43.55
N PRO A 167 -13.47 25.66 42.53
CA PRO A 167 -14.24 26.28 41.47
C PRO A 167 -15.04 25.21 40.68
N PRO A 168 -16.35 25.39 40.44
CA PRO A 168 -17.07 24.55 39.51
C PRO A 168 -16.54 24.78 38.10
N GLU A 169 -16.43 23.72 37.29
CA GLU A 169 -15.96 23.83 35.91
C GLU A 169 -16.86 24.77 35.09
N VAL A 170 -16.31 25.93 34.71
CA VAL A 170 -17.00 26.88 33.85
C VAL A 170 -17.08 26.30 32.44
N ARG A 171 -18.17 25.59 32.16
CA ARG A 171 -18.53 25.15 30.80
C ARG A 171 -18.71 26.39 29.92
N SER A 172 -17.73 26.68 29.09
CA SER A 172 -17.78 27.77 28.12
C SER A 172 -18.99 27.62 27.21
N VAL A 173 -19.93 28.57 27.28
CA VAL A 173 -21.14 28.54 26.45
C VAL A 173 -20.72 28.71 24.98
N PRO A 174 -20.99 27.74 24.08
CA PRO A 174 -20.49 27.80 22.72
C PRO A 174 -21.07 28.99 21.95
N SER A 175 -20.16 29.73 21.32
CA SER A 175 -20.43 30.95 20.56
C SER A 175 -21.35 30.69 19.36
N ALA A 176 -22.10 31.71 18.92
CA ALA A 176 -22.94 31.64 17.74
C ALA A 176 -22.15 31.23 16.49
N ALA A 177 -20.91 31.71 16.34
CA ALA A 177 -20.02 31.32 15.24
C ALA A 177 -19.64 29.82 15.28
N GLN A 178 -19.35 29.29 16.48
CA GLN A 178 -19.03 27.87 16.66
C GLN A 178 -20.25 26.98 16.33
N LYS A 179 -21.46 27.41 16.71
CA LYS A 179 -22.72 26.73 16.35
C LYS A 179 -23.01 26.77 14.85
N ALA A 180 -22.62 27.84 14.14
CA ALA A 180 -22.72 27.93 12.69
C ALA A 180 -21.75 26.98 11.99
N ALA A 181 -20.49 26.94 12.41
CA ALA A 181 -19.48 26.00 11.88
C ALA A 181 -19.88 24.53 12.11
N ALA A 182 -20.33 24.19 13.32
CA ALA A 182 -20.86 22.86 13.67
C ALA A 182 -21.98 22.39 12.72
N ARG A 183 -22.90 23.29 12.34
CA ARG A 183 -23.97 23.01 11.38
C ARG A 183 -23.45 22.80 9.95
N GLN A 184 -22.44 23.56 9.51
CA GLN A 184 -21.83 23.34 8.19
C GLN A 184 -21.09 21.99 8.13
N VAL A 185 -20.34 21.62 9.17
CA VAL A 185 -19.68 20.30 9.27
C VAL A 185 -20.72 19.17 9.27
N ARG A 186 -21.78 19.28 10.09
CA ARG A 186 -22.93 18.36 10.08
C ARG A 186 -23.49 18.17 8.67
N ASP A 187 -23.84 19.25 7.98
CA ASP A 187 -24.55 19.17 6.70
C ASP A 187 -23.66 18.57 5.59
N THR A 188 -22.35 18.86 5.60
CA THR A 188 -21.41 18.22 4.66
C THR A 188 -21.27 16.72 4.94
N GLU A 189 -21.14 16.29 6.19
CA GLU A 189 -21.00 14.87 6.52
C GLU A 189 -22.30 14.07 6.38
N VAL A 190 -23.45 14.67 6.67
CA VAL A 190 -24.77 14.07 6.42
C VAL A 190 -24.99 13.88 4.91
N ARG A 191 -24.62 14.86 4.07
CA ARG A 191 -24.65 14.70 2.60
C ARG A 191 -23.71 13.58 2.14
N GLN A 192 -22.51 13.45 2.69
CA GLN A 192 -21.59 12.34 2.38
C GLN A 192 -22.16 10.98 2.81
N LEU A 193 -22.84 10.92 3.96
CA LEU A 193 -23.50 9.71 4.45
C LEU A 193 -24.67 9.31 3.53
N GLU A 194 -25.55 10.25 3.20
CA GLU A 194 -26.69 10.04 2.30
C GLU A 194 -26.24 9.64 0.89
N ALA A 195 -25.24 10.31 0.31
CA ALA A 195 -24.70 9.98 -1.02
C ALA A 195 -24.14 8.55 -1.11
N ARG A 196 -23.63 7.98 0.00
CA ARG A 196 -23.09 6.61 0.06
C ARG A 196 -24.11 5.56 0.48
N MET A 197 -25.06 5.90 1.35
CA MET A 197 -25.98 4.94 1.97
C MET A 197 -27.37 4.89 1.31
N SER A 198 -27.78 5.93 0.56
CA SER A 198 -29.09 5.98 -0.13
C SER A 198 -29.33 4.85 -1.13
N ARG A 199 -28.26 4.26 -1.68
CA ARG A 199 -28.34 3.09 -2.58
C ARG A 199 -28.34 1.74 -1.86
N VAL A 200 -28.19 1.72 -0.53
CA VAL A 200 -28.13 0.50 0.28
C VAL A 200 -29.50 0.21 0.86
N ALA A 201 -29.96 -1.03 0.69
CA ALA A 201 -31.24 -1.48 1.23
C ALA A 201 -31.33 -1.23 2.75
N GLN A 202 -32.52 -0.85 3.22
CA GLN A 202 -32.83 -0.59 4.64
C GLN A 202 -32.17 0.65 5.28
N PHE A 203 -31.51 1.53 4.51
CA PHE A 203 -31.21 2.89 4.98
C PHE A 203 -32.47 3.77 5.00
N SER A 204 -32.69 4.56 6.06
CA SER A 204 -33.78 5.55 6.10
C SER A 204 -33.46 6.75 7.00
N LYS A 205 -34.06 7.90 6.68
CA LYS A 205 -33.90 9.17 7.40
C LYS A 205 -35.19 9.50 8.14
N SER A 206 -35.10 9.87 9.43
CA SER A 206 -36.26 10.36 10.16
C SER A 206 -36.71 11.74 9.67
N ARG A 207 -37.99 12.05 9.81
CA ARG A 207 -38.58 13.35 9.43
C ARG A 207 -37.92 14.54 10.15
N ASP A 208 -37.37 14.30 11.34
CA ASP A 208 -36.69 15.29 12.18
C ASP A 208 -35.27 15.63 11.67
N GLY A 209 -34.74 14.91 10.68
CA GLY A 209 -33.38 15.10 10.14
C GLY A 209 -32.22 14.75 11.09
N ILE A 210 -32.51 14.51 12.38
CA ILE A 210 -31.56 14.26 13.47
C ILE A 210 -31.18 12.78 13.63
N SER A 211 -32.02 11.84 13.15
CA SER A 211 -31.74 10.41 13.27
C SER A 211 -31.91 9.63 11.97
N PHE A 212 -31.03 8.64 11.80
CA PHE A 212 -30.84 7.85 10.58
C PHE A 212 -30.81 6.36 10.96
N THR A 213 -31.65 5.56 10.32
CA THR A 213 -31.54 4.10 10.37
C THR A 213 -30.48 3.68 9.36
N VAL A 214 -29.42 3.05 9.86
CA VAL A 214 -28.26 2.64 9.05
C VAL A 214 -28.10 1.12 9.13
N PRO A 215 -28.00 0.42 7.98
CA PRO A 215 -27.65 -0.99 7.98
C PRO A 215 -26.18 -1.19 8.36
N ILE A 216 -25.90 -2.15 9.23
CA ILE A 216 -24.54 -2.52 9.64
C ILE A 216 -24.29 -4.01 9.43
N GLU A 217 -23.06 -4.35 9.04
CA GLU A 217 -22.61 -5.74 8.94
C GLU A 217 -21.46 -6.01 9.93
N PRO A 218 -21.73 -6.58 11.11
CA PRO A 218 -20.69 -6.94 12.06
C PRO A 218 -19.73 -7.96 11.45
N ARG A 219 -18.45 -7.61 11.28
CA ARG A 219 -17.46 -8.48 10.58
C ARG A 219 -17.16 -9.81 11.28
N LYS A 220 -17.55 -9.97 12.56
CA LYS A 220 -17.36 -11.20 13.34
C LYS A 220 -18.64 -11.63 14.06
N ARG A 221 -19.71 -11.94 13.31
CA ARG A 221 -21.03 -12.30 13.90
C ARG A 221 -20.96 -13.45 14.92
N THR A 222 -20.00 -14.36 14.79
CA THR A 222 -19.70 -15.44 15.77
C THR A 222 -19.32 -14.91 17.16
N ASP A 223 -18.59 -13.81 17.21
CA ASP A 223 -17.95 -13.32 18.44
C ASP A 223 -18.89 -12.46 19.29
N LEU A 224 -20.05 -12.07 18.76
CA LEU A 224 -21.06 -11.25 19.45
C LEU A 224 -21.89 -12.10 20.43
N PRO A 225 -22.35 -11.52 21.57
CA PRO A 225 -23.41 -12.09 22.40
C PRO A 225 -24.67 -12.39 21.59
N ILE A 226 -25.43 -13.41 21.99
CA ILE A 226 -26.50 -14.01 21.17
C ILE A 226 -27.53 -12.96 20.71
N GLY A 227 -28.03 -12.12 21.62
CA GLY A 227 -29.01 -11.07 21.31
C GLY A 227 -28.49 -9.92 20.43
N LEU A 228 -27.16 -9.81 20.22
CA LEU A 228 -26.57 -8.87 19.26
C LEU A 228 -26.26 -9.50 17.90
N ARG A 229 -26.33 -10.83 17.74
CA ARG A 229 -26.06 -11.52 16.46
C ARG A 229 -27.11 -11.25 15.39
N ALA A 230 -28.34 -10.92 15.81
CA ALA A 230 -29.46 -10.61 14.92
C ALA A 230 -29.48 -9.15 14.44
N VAL A 231 -28.68 -8.26 15.05
CA VAL A 231 -28.67 -6.81 14.73
C VAL A 231 -28.12 -6.57 13.33
N LYS A 232 -29.01 -6.10 12.44
CA LYS A 232 -28.69 -5.65 11.07
C LYS A 232 -28.84 -4.14 10.90
N LEU A 233 -29.62 -3.48 11.76
CA LEU A 233 -29.98 -2.07 11.67
C LEU A 233 -29.62 -1.36 12.98
N VAL A 234 -29.10 -0.14 12.88
CA VAL A 234 -28.74 0.71 14.02
C VAL A 234 -29.28 2.12 13.79
N ARG A 235 -29.79 2.76 14.85
CA ARG A 235 -30.26 4.15 14.81
C ARG A 235 -29.11 5.08 15.19
N LEU A 236 -28.49 5.70 14.20
CA LEU A 236 -27.52 6.78 14.40
C LEU A 236 -28.26 8.09 14.70
N ILE A 237 -27.77 8.85 15.68
CA ILE A 237 -28.32 10.16 16.05
C ILE A 237 -27.20 11.19 15.98
N VAL A 238 -27.42 12.21 15.15
CA VAL A 238 -26.51 13.33 14.91
C VAL A 238 -27.15 14.59 15.49
N PRO A 239 -26.60 15.19 16.56
CA PRO A 239 -27.08 16.47 17.10
C PRO A 239 -26.84 17.62 16.12
N ASP A 240 -27.62 18.70 16.24
CA ASP A 240 -27.48 19.89 15.39
C ASP A 240 -26.16 20.65 15.64
N GLY A 241 -25.61 20.51 16.85
CA GLY A 241 -24.28 20.98 17.23
C GLY A 241 -23.18 19.92 17.01
N TYR A 242 -23.23 19.15 15.93
CA TYR A 242 -22.21 18.12 15.63
C TYR A 242 -20.79 18.69 15.67
N ASP A 243 -19.82 17.91 16.16
CA ASP A 243 -18.45 18.31 16.54
C ASP A 243 -18.33 19.18 17.82
N ILE A 244 -19.43 19.70 18.36
CA ILE A 244 -19.54 20.19 19.76
C ILE A 244 -20.18 19.10 20.63
N ASP A 245 -21.35 18.62 20.23
CA ASP A 245 -22.04 17.46 20.80
C ASP A 245 -21.71 16.19 19.99
N PRO A 246 -21.26 15.09 20.63
CA PRO A 246 -20.92 13.85 19.93
C PRO A 246 -22.16 13.17 19.34
N CYS A 247 -22.04 12.58 18.16
CA CYS A 247 -23.06 11.66 17.67
C CYS A 247 -23.17 10.44 18.59
N ARG A 248 -24.39 9.92 18.76
CA ARG A 248 -24.68 8.71 19.53
C ARG A 248 -25.37 7.66 18.67
N VAL A 249 -25.38 6.44 19.16
CA VAL A 249 -25.99 5.29 18.51
C VAL A 249 -26.98 4.67 19.49
N GLU A 250 -28.10 4.18 18.98
CA GLU A 250 -29.06 3.34 19.69
C GLU A 250 -29.22 2.00 18.94
N ILE A 251 -29.18 0.89 19.67
CA ILE A 251 -29.19 -0.48 19.13
C ILE A 251 -30.42 -1.23 19.65
N ILE A 252 -31.36 -1.51 18.76
CA ILE A 252 -32.52 -2.35 19.06
C ILE A 252 -32.06 -3.82 19.03
N ALA A 253 -31.95 -4.43 20.21
CA ALA A 253 -31.47 -5.79 20.42
C ALA A 253 -32.16 -6.44 21.63
N ASP A 254 -32.20 -7.77 21.64
CA ASP A 254 -32.79 -8.54 22.75
C ASP A 254 -31.92 -8.44 24.02
N ASP A 255 -30.60 -8.36 23.84
CA ASP A 255 -29.61 -8.18 24.90
C ASP A 255 -29.38 -6.68 25.18
N LYS A 256 -30.21 -6.15 26.10
CA LYS A 256 -30.21 -4.75 26.52
C LYS A 256 -28.96 -4.32 27.30
N GLU A 257 -28.17 -5.26 27.82
CA GLU A 257 -26.92 -4.95 28.53
C GLU A 257 -25.76 -4.83 27.56
N ALA A 258 -25.59 -5.82 26.69
CA ALA A 258 -24.57 -5.76 25.64
C ALA A 258 -24.81 -4.60 24.65
N ALA A 259 -26.08 -4.24 24.38
CA ALA A 259 -26.41 -3.04 23.61
C ALA A 259 -25.86 -1.77 24.29
N LYS A 260 -26.20 -1.52 25.56
CA LYS A 260 -25.73 -0.34 26.33
C LYS A 260 -24.20 -0.26 26.40
N ASN A 261 -23.51 -1.38 26.53
CA ASN A 261 -22.04 -1.44 26.51
C ASN A 261 -21.47 -0.90 25.18
N VAL A 262 -22.12 -1.23 24.05
CA VAL A 262 -21.75 -0.73 22.71
C VAL A 262 -22.09 0.74 22.53
N GLU A 263 -23.27 1.18 22.97
CA GLU A 263 -23.73 2.57 22.86
C GLU A 263 -22.82 3.53 23.65
N ALA A 264 -22.45 3.15 24.89
CA ALA A 264 -21.54 3.91 25.72
C ALA A 264 -20.11 3.96 25.13
N ALA A 265 -19.59 2.83 24.65
CA ALA A 265 -18.26 2.78 24.03
C ALA A 265 -18.21 3.57 22.70
N PHE A 266 -19.30 3.58 21.93
CA PHE A 266 -19.42 4.43 20.74
C PHE A 266 -19.42 5.92 21.11
N LEU A 267 -20.11 6.32 22.19
CA LEU A 267 -20.13 7.71 22.67
C LEU A 267 -18.74 8.17 23.18
N GLU A 268 -18.02 7.31 23.90
CA GLU A 268 -16.65 7.54 24.36
C GLU A 268 -15.66 7.67 23.19
N HIS A 269 -15.75 6.77 22.19
CA HIS A 269 -14.98 6.87 20.96
C HIS A 269 -15.33 8.15 20.18
N SER A 270 -16.62 8.50 20.12
CA SER A 270 -17.11 9.70 19.43
C SER A 270 -16.66 11.02 20.07
N ARG A 271 -16.33 11.02 21.37
CA ARG A 271 -15.72 12.17 22.07
C ARG A 271 -14.21 12.24 21.88
N SER A 272 -13.54 11.09 21.93
CA SER A 272 -12.07 10.99 21.91
C SER A 272 -11.46 11.10 20.51
N THR A 273 -12.20 10.75 19.46
CA THR A 273 -11.67 10.64 18.09
C THR A 273 -12.47 11.50 17.11
N LYS A 274 -11.80 12.45 16.43
CA LYS A 274 -12.37 13.19 15.31
C LYS A 274 -12.27 12.36 14.03
N MET A 275 -13.42 11.88 13.54
CA MET A 275 -13.59 11.16 12.28
C MET A 275 -14.93 11.53 11.65
N SER A 276 -15.11 11.29 10.35
CA SER A 276 -16.41 11.51 9.72
C SER A 276 -17.47 10.47 10.11
N LEU A 277 -18.76 10.83 10.08
CA LEU A 277 -19.92 9.97 10.39
C LEU A 277 -19.81 8.59 9.74
N PHE A 278 -19.53 8.53 8.43
CA PHE A 278 -19.37 7.27 7.70
C PHE A 278 -18.20 6.43 8.24
N SER A 279 -17.09 7.07 8.62
CA SER A 279 -15.95 6.37 9.24
C SER A 279 -16.29 5.85 10.65
N ARG A 280 -17.06 6.60 11.46
CA ARG A 280 -17.53 6.15 12.78
C ARG A 280 -18.44 4.93 12.70
N ILE A 281 -19.33 4.87 11.70
CA ILE A 281 -20.19 3.70 11.42
C ILE A 281 -19.35 2.48 11.02
N ASN A 282 -18.35 2.68 10.13
CA ASN A 282 -17.44 1.61 9.73
C ASN A 282 -16.55 1.14 10.90
N TYR A 283 -16.19 2.02 11.83
CA TYR A 283 -15.50 1.63 13.07
C TYR A 283 -16.42 0.80 13.98
N LEU A 284 -17.67 1.21 14.19
CA LEU A 284 -18.68 0.44 14.93
C LEU A 284 -18.85 -0.98 14.37
N SER A 285 -19.02 -1.14 13.05
CA SER A 285 -19.20 -2.47 12.42
C SER A 285 -17.99 -3.40 12.60
N GLN A 286 -16.80 -2.83 12.83
CA GLN A 286 -15.58 -3.58 13.13
C GLN A 286 -15.45 -3.88 14.63
N HIS A 287 -15.73 -2.92 15.51
CA HIS A 287 -15.43 -2.98 16.95
C HIS A 287 -16.60 -3.37 17.87
N ILE A 288 -17.82 -3.51 17.35
CA ILE A 288 -19.01 -3.98 18.10
C ILE A 288 -18.74 -5.29 18.88
N HIS A 289 -17.97 -6.23 18.31
CA HIS A 289 -17.61 -7.49 18.95
C HIS A 289 -16.69 -7.35 20.19
N THR A 290 -15.92 -6.25 20.27
CA THR A 290 -15.10 -5.90 21.45
C THR A 290 -15.89 -5.06 22.43
N TRP A 291 -16.70 -4.11 21.96
CA TRP A 291 -17.46 -3.20 22.82
C TRP A 291 -18.59 -3.89 23.58
N ALA A 292 -19.29 -4.86 22.95
CA ALA A 292 -20.32 -5.67 23.61
C ALA A 292 -19.81 -6.43 24.85
N LYS A 293 -18.50 -6.72 24.91
CA LYS A 293 -17.84 -7.47 26.00
C LYS A 293 -17.24 -6.58 27.08
N ARG A 294 -17.26 -5.25 26.91
CA ARG A 294 -16.76 -4.30 27.91
C ARG A 294 -17.81 -4.16 29.01
N LYS A 295 -17.55 -4.72 30.19
CA LYS A 295 -18.35 -4.42 31.37
C LYS A 295 -18.25 -2.92 31.66
N LEU A 296 -19.40 -2.24 31.75
CA LEU A 296 -19.45 -0.87 32.27
C LEU A 296 -18.99 -0.86 33.72
N GLN A 297 -17.99 -0.03 34.03
CA GLN A 297 -17.68 0.33 35.41
C GLN A 297 -18.74 1.33 35.85
N SER A 298 -19.51 0.97 36.88
CA SER A 298 -20.55 1.83 37.44
C SER A 298 -19.94 2.86 38.39
N ASP A 299 -19.71 4.08 37.91
CA ASP A 299 -19.38 5.24 38.74
C ASP A 299 -20.60 5.66 39.59
N ALA A 300 -20.90 4.85 40.61
CA ALA A 300 -21.95 5.08 41.57
C ALA A 300 -21.52 6.14 42.60
N LYS A 301 -21.63 7.42 42.22
CA LYS A 301 -21.66 8.56 43.14
C LYS A 301 -22.92 9.40 42.97
N SER A 302 -24.07 8.77 43.15
CA SER A 302 -25.31 9.45 43.54
C SER A 302 -25.19 9.86 45.01
N THR A 303 -25.27 11.15 45.30
CA THR A 303 -25.35 11.68 46.67
C THR A 303 -26.74 11.43 47.27
N ASP A 304 -26.80 10.93 48.50
CA ASP A 304 -28.06 10.73 49.23
C ASP A 304 -28.82 12.04 49.50
N ILE A 305 -30.13 12.01 49.30
CA ILE A 305 -31.10 12.80 50.08
C ILE A 305 -32.22 11.83 50.48
N PRO A 306 -32.33 11.43 51.75
CA PRO A 306 -33.32 10.45 52.18
C PRO A 306 -34.68 11.11 52.45
N LEU A 307 -35.77 10.50 51.95
CA LEU A 307 -37.10 10.68 52.51
C LEU A 307 -37.84 9.33 52.52
N ALA A 308 -38.09 8.83 53.73
CA ALA A 308 -38.92 7.67 54.03
C ALA A 308 -40.34 8.16 54.46
N PRO A 309 -41.34 7.28 54.72
CA PRO A 309 -41.30 5.82 54.74
C PRO A 309 -42.40 5.11 53.93
N GLY A 310 -42.26 3.79 53.81
CA GLY A 310 -43.28 2.88 53.26
C GLY A 310 -43.03 1.44 53.70
N SER A 311 -43.46 1.10 54.92
CA SER A 311 -43.50 -0.27 55.44
C SER A 311 -44.40 -1.17 54.57
N VAL A 312 -44.26 -2.51 54.54
CA VAL A 312 -44.04 -3.41 55.69
C VAL A 312 -43.07 -4.56 55.37
N GLN A 313 -42.40 -5.06 56.41
CA GLN A 313 -41.69 -6.35 56.40
C GLN A 313 -42.68 -7.50 56.64
N GLY A 314 -42.34 -8.71 56.20
CA GLY A 314 -43.14 -9.92 56.47
C GLY A 314 -42.55 -11.15 55.80
N ALA A 315 -41.63 -11.83 56.48
CA ALA A 315 -41.12 -13.13 56.05
C ALA A 315 -41.80 -14.24 56.85
N ASP A 316 -42.14 -15.35 56.20
CA ASP A 316 -41.85 -16.68 56.75
C ASP A 316 -41.87 -17.79 55.68
N MET A 317 -41.42 -18.97 56.08
CA MET A 317 -41.41 -20.26 55.37
C MET A 317 -42.14 -21.30 56.26
N PRO A 318 -42.10 -22.61 55.97
CA PRO A 318 -42.40 -23.32 54.72
C PRO A 318 -43.48 -24.42 54.96
N LYS A 319 -43.89 -25.15 53.90
CA LYS A 319 -43.93 -26.66 53.85
C LYS A 319 -44.86 -27.23 52.75
N ALA A 320 -44.34 -28.26 52.07
CA ALA A 320 -45.04 -29.47 51.59
C ALA A 320 -46.20 -29.30 50.54
N SER A 321 -46.63 -30.32 49.79
CA SER A 321 -46.25 -31.75 49.73
C SER A 321 -46.71 -32.40 48.41
N LEU A 322 -45.94 -33.38 47.90
CA LEU A 322 -46.40 -34.60 47.16
C LEU A 322 -47.09 -34.38 45.78
N ASP A 323 -47.07 -35.29 44.79
CA ASP A 323 -46.50 -36.65 44.61
C ASP A 323 -46.12 -36.84 43.11
N ARG A 324 -45.03 -37.53 42.71
CA ARG A 324 -44.88 -38.99 42.35
C ARG A 324 -45.73 -39.45 41.14
N ASP A 325 -45.36 -40.38 40.25
CA ASP A 325 -44.25 -41.36 40.04
C ASP A 325 -44.28 -41.77 38.52
N THR A 326 -43.38 -42.51 37.82
CA THR A 326 -42.07 -43.15 38.06
C THR A 326 -41.35 -43.48 36.70
N GLU A 327 -40.09 -43.91 36.77
CA GLU A 327 -39.09 -44.42 35.79
C GLU A 327 -39.38 -45.77 35.02
N PRO A 328 -38.45 -46.43 34.24
CA PRO A 328 -37.49 -45.98 33.19
C PRO A 328 -37.35 -47.02 31.99
N GLU A 329 -36.10 -47.30 31.53
CA GLU A 329 -35.60 -48.44 30.68
C GLU A 329 -35.73 -48.38 29.12
N GLN A 330 -34.84 -48.99 28.31
CA GLN A 330 -33.35 -49.13 28.37
C GLN A 330 -32.74 -49.42 26.96
N LEU A 331 -31.40 -49.40 26.87
CA LEU A 331 -30.48 -49.59 25.72
C LEU A 331 -30.79 -50.69 24.67
N HIS A 332 -30.33 -50.51 23.41
CA HIS A 332 -29.57 -51.51 22.61
C HIS A 332 -28.82 -50.91 21.40
N VAL A 333 -27.87 -51.65 20.78
CA VAL A 333 -26.89 -51.18 19.77
C VAL A 333 -26.61 -52.25 18.67
N ARG A 334 -26.10 -51.82 17.49
CA ARG A 334 -25.75 -52.54 16.23
C ARG A 334 -26.87 -52.58 15.17
N GLY A 335 -26.58 -52.67 13.86
CA GLY A 335 -25.29 -52.95 13.18
C GLY A 335 -24.99 -52.11 11.92
N GLU A 336 -24.04 -52.58 11.10
CA GLU A 336 -23.29 -51.77 10.10
C GLU A 336 -23.93 -51.62 8.70
N GLY A 337 -23.49 -50.59 7.96
CA GLY A 337 -23.76 -50.39 6.53
C GLY A 337 -22.66 -49.54 5.85
N ASP A 338 -21.93 -50.12 4.90
CA ASP A 338 -20.75 -49.54 4.22
C ASP A 338 -21.12 -48.81 2.91
N ARG A 339 -20.84 -47.49 2.80
CA ARG A 339 -20.13 -46.84 1.65
C ARG A 339 -20.11 -45.29 1.67
N PRO A 340 -19.17 -44.64 0.95
CA PRO A 340 -18.91 -43.20 1.07
C PRO A 340 -19.66 -42.32 0.05
N HIS A 341 -20.19 -41.18 0.50
CA HIS A 341 -20.70 -40.13 -0.38
C HIS A 341 -19.58 -39.23 -0.92
N VAL A 342 -18.98 -39.65 -2.05
CA VAL A 342 -18.28 -38.72 -2.94
C VAL A 342 -19.34 -37.89 -3.67
N ILE A 343 -19.54 -36.64 -3.24
CA ILE A 343 -20.44 -35.70 -3.90
C ILE A 343 -19.79 -35.27 -5.22
N THR A 344 -20.13 -35.99 -6.29
CA THR A 344 -19.70 -35.69 -7.65
C THR A 344 -20.55 -34.53 -8.17
N ILE A 345 -19.96 -33.35 -8.33
CA ILE A 345 -20.65 -32.20 -8.93
C ILE A 345 -20.94 -32.56 -10.41
N PRO A 346 -22.21 -32.56 -10.86
CA PRO A 346 -22.53 -32.84 -12.26
C PRO A 346 -22.01 -31.73 -13.16
N ARG A 347 -21.47 -32.10 -14.32
CA ARG A 347 -20.98 -31.16 -15.33
C ARG A 347 -22.18 -30.44 -15.99
N PRO A 348 -22.22 -29.10 -16.05
CA PRO A 348 -23.30 -28.38 -16.71
C PRO A 348 -23.46 -28.77 -18.20
N PRO A 349 -24.70 -28.89 -18.71
CA PRO A 349 -24.99 -29.50 -20.01
C PRO A 349 -24.88 -28.50 -21.19
N GLU A 350 -23.76 -27.78 -21.30
CA GLU A 350 -23.54 -26.75 -22.34
C GLU A 350 -22.35 -27.05 -23.27
N TRP A 351 -21.80 -28.28 -23.24
CA TRP A 351 -20.62 -28.66 -24.04
C TRP A 351 -20.91 -29.69 -25.15
N SER A 352 -22.13 -29.64 -25.71
CA SER A 352 -22.59 -30.53 -26.79
C SER A 352 -22.96 -29.71 -28.02
N THR A 353 -22.04 -29.61 -29.00
CA THR A 353 -22.09 -28.73 -30.19
C THR A 353 -22.23 -27.23 -29.86
N GLY A 354 -21.63 -26.29 -30.60
CA GLY A 354 -20.78 -26.40 -31.79
C GLY A 354 -21.09 -25.25 -32.74
N HIS A 355 -20.06 -24.52 -33.18
CA HIS A 355 -20.03 -23.58 -34.30
C HIS A 355 -21.24 -22.64 -34.47
N ASP A 356 -21.07 -21.38 -34.09
CA ASP A 356 -21.04 -20.29 -35.07
C ASP A 356 -20.22 -19.12 -34.50
N ASP A 357 -19.75 -18.23 -35.37
CA ASP A 357 -18.93 -17.06 -35.04
C ASP A 357 -19.82 -15.82 -34.86
N GLU A 358 -19.51 -14.94 -33.90
CA GLU A 358 -19.83 -13.51 -34.02
C GLU A 358 -18.78 -12.69 -33.23
N GLU A 359 -18.04 -11.85 -33.96
CA GLU A 359 -17.02 -10.94 -33.44
C GLU A 359 -17.64 -9.53 -33.36
N GLU A 360 -17.55 -8.85 -32.21
CA GLU A 360 -17.70 -7.39 -32.15
C GLU A 360 -16.32 -6.76 -31.90
N GLU A 361 -15.93 -5.87 -32.81
CA GLU A 361 -14.66 -5.14 -32.82
C GLU A 361 -14.85 -3.77 -32.16
N GLU A 362 -13.95 -3.35 -31.26
CA GLU A 362 -13.73 -1.91 -30.99
C GLU A 362 -12.23 -1.58 -31.06
N GLU A 363 -11.84 -1.29 -32.30
CA GLU A 363 -10.93 -0.23 -32.76
C GLU A 363 -9.45 -0.15 -32.28
N GLU A 364 -8.61 0.25 -33.24
CA GLU A 364 -7.19 0.53 -33.12
C GLU A 364 -7.00 2.05 -32.91
N GLU A 365 -5.90 2.48 -32.28
CA GLU A 365 -5.23 3.70 -32.74
C GLU A 365 -3.70 3.51 -32.74
N GLU A 366 -3.05 4.24 -33.62
CA GLU A 366 -1.84 3.84 -34.33
C GLU A 366 -0.70 4.88 -34.18
N SER A 367 0.35 4.75 -35.00
CA SER A 367 1.46 5.71 -35.20
C SER A 367 2.58 5.78 -34.12
N SER A 368 3.83 6.16 -34.43
CA SER A 368 4.72 5.93 -35.60
C SER A 368 6.05 6.67 -35.33
N ASP A 369 7.19 6.03 -35.64
CA ASP A 369 8.52 6.66 -35.83
C ASP A 369 9.15 7.44 -34.63
N SER A 370 10.46 7.68 -34.57
CA SER A 370 11.58 7.21 -35.42
C SER A 370 12.80 6.90 -34.52
N SER A 371 13.81 6.21 -35.06
CA SER A 371 15.10 5.97 -34.41
C SER A 371 16.24 6.45 -35.30
N GLU A 372 17.14 7.27 -34.76
CA GLU A 372 18.42 7.60 -35.37
C GLU A 372 19.53 6.87 -34.59
N ASP A 373 20.28 6.01 -35.29
CA ASP A 373 21.49 5.38 -34.78
C ASP A 373 22.70 6.30 -35.01
N GLU A 374 23.60 6.39 -34.04
CA GLU A 374 25.03 6.64 -34.30
C GLU A 374 25.84 5.50 -33.65
N ASP A 375 26.89 5.08 -34.34
CA ASP A 375 27.54 3.78 -34.19
C ASP A 375 28.99 3.94 -33.63
N GLU A 376 29.75 2.86 -33.73
CA GLU A 376 31.20 2.78 -33.90
C GLU A 376 32.14 2.64 -32.69
N HIS A 377 33.01 1.64 -32.90
CA HIS A 377 34.36 1.41 -32.38
C HIS A 377 34.62 0.83 -30.97
N GLN A 378 34.93 -0.47 -31.02
CA GLN A 378 35.84 -1.18 -30.12
C GLN A 378 37.30 -0.88 -30.49
N GLU A 379 38.21 -0.92 -29.51
CA GLU A 379 39.60 -1.34 -29.74
C GLU A 379 39.95 -2.51 -28.81
N GLU A 380 40.58 -3.54 -29.36
CA GLU A 380 41.20 -4.62 -28.58
C GLU A 380 42.66 -4.28 -28.26
N THR A 381 43.11 -4.52 -27.02
CA THR A 381 44.54 -4.76 -26.73
C THR A 381 44.69 -6.01 -25.88
N LYS A 382 45.77 -6.78 -26.11
CA LYS A 382 45.95 -8.16 -25.64
C LYS A 382 47.01 -8.32 -24.56
N ALA A 383 46.76 -9.35 -23.73
CA ALA A 383 47.72 -10.17 -22.99
C ALA A 383 48.45 -9.53 -21.79
N GLY A 384 48.74 -10.39 -20.80
CA GLY A 384 49.38 -10.02 -19.53
C GLY A 384 49.02 -10.96 -18.38
N GLU A 385 49.28 -12.26 -18.53
CA GLU A 385 49.27 -13.19 -17.40
C GLU A 385 50.62 -13.16 -16.67
N GLU A 386 50.71 -12.50 -15.51
CA GLU A 386 51.79 -12.74 -14.54
C GLU A 386 51.25 -12.80 -13.11
N ASP A 387 51.77 -13.74 -12.32
CA ASP A 387 51.41 -14.00 -10.93
C ASP A 387 52.19 -13.08 -9.98
N THR A 388 51.48 -12.32 -9.13
CA THR A 388 52.07 -11.72 -7.92
C THR A 388 51.09 -11.66 -6.73
N GLN A 389 51.19 -12.67 -5.87
CA GLN A 389 51.16 -12.60 -4.40
C GLN A 389 50.04 -11.83 -3.67
N GLU A 390 49.34 -12.57 -2.81
CA GLU A 390 48.35 -12.07 -1.86
C GLU A 390 48.86 -10.93 -0.97
N ARG A 391 48.07 -9.85 -0.84
CA ARG A 391 48.24 -8.88 0.27
C ARG A 391 46.94 -8.65 1.01
N GLN A 392 46.81 -9.33 2.15
CA GLN A 392 45.63 -9.30 3.00
C GLN A 392 45.35 -7.90 3.56
N THR A 393 44.12 -7.41 3.39
CA THR A 393 43.57 -6.28 4.16
C THR A 393 42.51 -6.80 5.13
N PRO A 394 42.51 -6.37 6.42
CA PRO A 394 41.71 -7.01 7.46
C PRO A 394 40.21 -6.72 7.32
N ALA A 395 39.39 -7.77 7.45
CA ALA A 395 37.95 -7.65 7.48
C ALA A 395 37.45 -6.99 8.78
N ALA A 396 36.48 -6.08 8.67
CA ALA A 396 35.72 -5.61 9.82
C ALA A 396 34.81 -6.73 10.37
N PRO A 397 34.53 -6.78 11.68
CA PRO A 397 33.81 -7.88 12.31
C PRO A 397 32.34 -7.93 11.87
N THR A 398 32.06 -8.71 10.84
CA THR A 398 30.68 -9.05 10.44
C THR A 398 30.17 -10.11 11.40
N ALA A 399 29.02 -9.87 12.03
CA ALA A 399 28.39 -10.88 12.88
C ALA A 399 28.10 -12.15 12.07
N ALA A 400 28.46 -13.32 12.63
CA ALA A 400 28.43 -14.57 11.88
C ALA A 400 27.01 -14.90 11.37
N PRO A 401 26.82 -15.20 10.07
CA PRO A 401 25.54 -15.64 9.56
C PRO A 401 25.18 -17.03 10.13
N PRO A 402 23.92 -17.29 10.48
CA PRO A 402 23.49 -18.62 10.89
C PRO A 402 23.68 -19.63 9.75
N THR A 403 24.22 -20.80 10.06
CA THR A 403 24.64 -21.81 9.08
C THR A 403 23.47 -22.65 8.55
N ALA A 404 22.78 -22.15 7.52
CA ALA A 404 21.88 -22.94 6.67
C ALA A 404 21.92 -22.46 5.21
N GLY A 405 21.69 -23.37 4.26
CA GLY A 405 21.63 -23.04 2.84
C GLY A 405 20.25 -22.51 2.44
N GLY A 406 20.05 -21.19 2.50
CA GLY A 406 18.78 -20.55 2.20
C GLY A 406 18.50 -20.30 0.71
N VAL A 407 17.40 -19.59 0.46
CA VAL A 407 16.95 -19.21 -0.88
C VAL A 407 16.85 -17.69 -0.97
N LEU A 408 17.63 -17.09 -1.88
CA LEU A 408 17.53 -15.69 -2.24
C LEU A 408 16.37 -15.50 -3.22
N ILE A 409 15.43 -14.62 -2.87
CA ILE A 409 14.43 -14.06 -3.79
C ILE A 409 15.07 -12.89 -4.52
N SER A 410 15.00 -12.90 -5.85
CA SER A 410 15.46 -11.80 -6.70
C SER A 410 14.40 -11.43 -7.74
N PHE A 411 14.36 -10.15 -8.12
CA PHE A 411 13.46 -9.59 -9.12
C PHE A 411 14.24 -9.08 -10.34
N PRO A 412 14.55 -9.94 -11.33
CA PRO A 412 15.08 -9.50 -12.60
C PRO A 412 14.17 -8.46 -13.25
N HIS A 413 14.77 -7.46 -13.89
CA HIS A 413 14.05 -6.40 -14.61
C HIS A 413 13.05 -5.63 -13.72
N LEU A 414 13.39 -5.41 -12.45
CA LEU A 414 12.62 -4.55 -11.54
C LEU A 414 12.56 -3.11 -12.07
N GLU A 415 11.37 -2.65 -12.44
CA GLU A 415 11.11 -1.27 -12.89
C GLU A 415 10.69 -0.41 -11.68
N LEU A 416 11.34 0.74 -11.47
CA LEU A 416 11.07 1.68 -10.37
C LEU A 416 10.99 3.11 -10.92
N HIS A 417 9.88 3.82 -10.68
CA HIS A 417 9.72 5.24 -11.02
C HIS A 417 9.14 6.02 -9.83
N GLY A 418 9.73 7.18 -9.52
CA GLY A 418 9.37 7.99 -8.35
C GLY A 418 9.76 7.39 -7.00
N ILE A 419 10.56 6.30 -6.99
CA ILE A 419 10.93 5.51 -5.81
C ILE A 419 12.44 5.52 -5.62
N GLU A 420 12.90 5.91 -4.42
CA GLU A 420 14.31 5.88 -3.99
C GLU A 420 14.73 4.46 -3.55
N LEU A 421 13.90 3.85 -2.71
CA LEU A 421 14.10 2.53 -2.10
C LEU A 421 12.77 1.80 -2.02
N LEU A 422 12.77 0.49 -2.27
CA LEU A 422 11.62 -0.39 -2.10
C LEU A 422 11.97 -1.48 -1.07
N GLU A 423 11.18 -1.60 -0.01
CA GLU A 423 11.34 -2.65 1.01
C GLU A 423 10.16 -3.62 0.96
N MET A 424 10.40 -4.92 1.17
CA MET A 424 9.31 -5.89 1.36
C MET A 424 8.87 -5.94 2.83
N GLU A 425 7.67 -5.46 3.14
CA GLU A 425 7.13 -5.43 4.50
C GLU A 425 6.67 -6.82 4.96
N SER A 426 5.92 -7.52 4.12
CA SER A 426 5.46 -8.88 4.43
C SER A 426 5.33 -9.74 3.18
N LEU A 427 5.84 -10.97 3.30
CA LEU A 427 5.91 -11.95 2.22
C LEU A 427 4.79 -12.99 2.35
N SER A 428 4.16 -13.33 1.24
CA SER A 428 3.27 -14.48 1.12
C SER A 428 3.86 -15.46 0.08
N VAL A 429 3.90 -16.75 0.39
CA VAL A 429 4.54 -17.78 -0.44
C VAL A 429 3.75 -19.08 -0.47
N SER A 430 3.89 -19.80 -1.58
CA SER A 430 3.42 -21.17 -1.72
C SER A 430 4.58 -22.15 -1.53
N VAL A 431 4.50 -23.06 -0.56
CA VAL A 431 5.57 -24.01 -0.21
C VAL A 431 5.15 -25.47 -0.36
N LYS A 432 6.08 -26.32 -0.79
CA LYS A 432 5.90 -27.74 -1.06
C LYS A 432 6.61 -28.58 -0.01
N CYS A 433 5.87 -29.39 0.73
CA CYS A 433 6.42 -30.26 1.78
C CYS A 433 7.35 -31.33 1.19
N ASP A 434 8.53 -31.53 1.78
CA ASP A 434 9.50 -32.47 1.23
C ASP A 434 9.08 -33.95 1.28
N ARG A 435 8.24 -34.34 2.24
CA ARG A 435 7.83 -35.74 2.42
C ARG A 435 6.76 -36.18 1.43
N CYS A 436 5.63 -35.46 1.40
CA CYS A 436 4.44 -35.84 0.61
C CYS A 436 4.22 -34.98 -0.65
N LYS A 437 5.17 -34.07 -0.96
CA LYS A 437 5.16 -33.16 -2.11
C LYS A 437 3.87 -32.33 -2.29
N THR A 438 3.06 -32.22 -1.24
CA THR A 438 1.85 -31.40 -1.20
C THR A 438 2.20 -29.94 -0.97
N VAL A 439 1.50 -29.06 -1.67
CA VAL A 439 1.65 -27.60 -1.59
C VAL A 439 0.76 -27.05 -0.46
N LYS A 440 1.24 -26.01 0.23
CA LYS A 440 0.52 -25.25 1.25
C LYS A 440 0.97 -23.79 1.18
N ASP A 441 0.01 -22.88 1.23
CA ASP A 441 0.28 -21.44 1.20
C ASP A 441 0.50 -20.90 2.62
N VAL A 442 1.45 -19.97 2.74
CA VAL A 442 1.84 -19.31 3.99
C VAL A 442 1.90 -17.81 3.73
N THR A 443 0.93 -17.08 4.30
CA THR A 443 0.72 -15.65 4.05
C THR A 443 1.27 -14.76 5.15
N LYS A 444 1.68 -13.53 4.82
CA LYS A 444 2.06 -12.46 5.76
C LYS A 444 3.22 -12.81 6.71
N LEU A 445 4.23 -13.55 6.22
CA LEU A 445 5.52 -13.69 6.89
C LEU A 445 6.11 -12.31 7.19
N GLN A 446 6.56 -12.12 8.43
CA GLN A 446 7.14 -10.86 8.91
C GLN A 446 8.67 -10.94 8.83
N SER A 447 9.33 -9.86 8.43
CA SER A 447 10.80 -9.87 8.28
C SER A 447 11.51 -10.03 9.63
N THR A 448 12.47 -10.93 9.69
CA THR A 448 13.32 -11.17 10.87
C THR A 448 14.19 -9.96 11.20
N THR A 449 14.54 -9.12 10.22
CA THR A 449 15.17 -7.80 10.45
C THR A 449 14.32 -6.86 11.32
N LYS A 450 12.99 -7.01 11.29
CA LYS A 450 12.01 -6.24 12.06
C LYS A 450 11.48 -7.00 13.30
N GLY A 451 12.19 -8.05 13.73
CA GLY A 451 11.82 -8.88 14.88
C GLY A 451 10.86 -10.03 14.58
N GLY A 452 10.59 -10.33 13.30
CA GLY A 452 9.80 -11.49 12.89
C GLY A 452 10.49 -12.81 13.23
N GLN A 453 9.88 -13.63 14.09
CA GLN A 453 10.36 -14.99 14.37
C GLN A 453 10.08 -15.93 13.19
N ALA A 454 10.92 -16.97 13.05
CA ALA A 454 10.73 -18.02 12.05
C ALA A 454 9.34 -18.68 12.23
N ARG A 455 8.53 -18.67 11.16
CA ARG A 455 7.19 -19.22 11.19
C ARG A 455 7.26 -20.74 11.11
N GLN A 456 6.98 -21.40 12.24
CA GLN A 456 6.76 -22.84 12.28
C GLN A 456 5.30 -23.16 11.89
N ASP A 457 5.11 -24.19 11.09
CA ASP A 457 3.80 -24.69 10.66
C ASP A 457 3.89 -26.20 10.30
N SER A 458 2.77 -26.85 9.99
CA SER A 458 2.71 -28.28 9.65
C SER A 458 2.04 -28.57 8.30
N CYS A 459 2.43 -29.67 7.68
CA CYS A 459 1.88 -30.13 6.40
C CYS A 459 0.55 -30.87 6.59
N THR A 460 -0.50 -30.40 5.92
CA THR A 460 -1.89 -30.91 6.02
C THR A 460 -2.04 -32.41 5.78
N LYS A 461 -1.30 -33.02 4.84
CA LYS A 461 -1.44 -34.45 4.51
C LYS A 461 -0.57 -35.40 5.34
N CYS A 462 0.53 -34.92 5.95
CA CYS A 462 1.52 -35.83 6.57
C CYS A 462 2.05 -35.38 7.93
N ALA A 463 1.44 -34.35 8.52
CA ALA A 463 1.73 -33.75 9.82
C ALA A 463 3.18 -33.26 10.08
N ARG A 464 4.13 -33.53 9.17
CA ARG A 464 5.53 -33.05 9.27
C ARG A 464 5.52 -31.53 9.44
N THR A 465 6.14 -31.08 10.52
CA THR A 465 6.46 -29.68 10.77
C THR A 465 7.52 -29.18 9.80
N PHE A 466 7.42 -27.91 9.45
CA PHE A 466 8.40 -27.15 8.67
C PHE A 466 8.55 -25.76 9.28
N SER A 467 9.67 -25.08 9.01
CA SER A 467 9.86 -23.69 9.42
C SER A 467 10.34 -22.82 8.25
N ILE A 468 9.90 -21.57 8.27
CA ILE A 468 10.21 -20.54 7.29
C ILE A 468 10.65 -19.28 8.03
N ALA A 469 11.91 -18.88 7.89
CA ALA A 469 12.35 -17.52 8.23
C ALA A 469 12.49 -16.68 6.95
N PHE A 470 12.33 -15.36 7.09
CA PHE A 470 12.29 -14.41 5.98
C PHE A 470 13.03 -13.14 6.41
N THR A 471 14.05 -12.76 5.65
CA THR A 471 14.91 -11.61 5.93
C THR A 471 14.89 -10.71 4.69
N ALA A 472 14.20 -9.56 4.78
CA ALA A 472 14.08 -8.62 3.66
C ALA A 472 15.39 -7.85 3.41
N ASP A 473 15.78 -7.75 2.15
CA ASP A 473 16.82 -6.85 1.64
C ASP A 473 16.17 -5.54 1.15
N LEU A 474 16.97 -4.47 0.99
CA LEU A 474 16.52 -3.23 0.34
C LEU A 474 16.70 -3.31 -1.18
N LEU A 475 15.62 -3.11 -1.92
CA LEU A 475 15.60 -3.06 -3.38
C LEU A 475 15.78 -1.63 -3.88
N HIS A 476 16.58 -1.48 -4.93
CA HIS A 476 16.71 -0.25 -5.72
C HIS A 476 17.21 -0.63 -7.13
N THR A 477 17.36 0.33 -8.03
CA THR A 477 17.76 0.11 -9.43
C THR A 477 19.01 -0.78 -9.60
N ASN A 478 19.98 -0.68 -8.68
CA ASN A 478 21.24 -1.43 -8.73
C ASN A 478 21.25 -2.65 -7.76
N SER A 479 20.15 -2.93 -7.06
CA SER A 479 19.99 -4.10 -6.18
C SER A 479 18.64 -4.78 -6.43
N ILE A 480 18.68 -5.84 -7.24
CA ILE A 480 17.54 -6.72 -7.55
C ILE A 480 17.35 -7.85 -6.52
N ARG A 481 17.94 -7.74 -5.32
CA ARG A 481 17.83 -8.70 -4.22
C ARG A 481 16.68 -8.30 -3.29
N ALA A 482 15.68 -9.16 -3.17
CA ALA A 482 14.45 -8.84 -2.44
C ALA A 482 14.46 -9.37 -1.00
N ALA A 483 14.92 -10.61 -0.79
CA ALA A 483 14.96 -11.24 0.54
C ALA A 483 15.74 -12.56 0.54
N HIS A 484 16.19 -12.98 1.72
CA HIS A 484 16.61 -14.34 2.03
C HIS A 484 15.47 -15.13 2.70
N LEU A 485 15.31 -16.40 2.31
CA LEU A 485 14.36 -17.36 2.88
C LEU A 485 15.11 -18.57 3.44
N ASP A 486 14.98 -18.82 4.74
CA ASP A 486 15.53 -20.02 5.38
C ASP A 486 14.40 -21.05 5.57
N LEU A 487 14.51 -22.17 4.85
CA LEU A 487 13.44 -23.16 4.70
C LEU A 487 13.86 -24.52 5.24
N ASN A 488 13.16 -25.03 6.26
CA ASN A 488 13.41 -26.37 6.81
C ASN A 488 12.20 -27.29 6.56
N GLY A 489 12.41 -28.43 5.87
CA GLY A 489 11.37 -29.45 5.62
C GLY A 489 10.33 -29.10 4.56
N CYS A 490 10.49 -27.95 3.90
CA CYS A 490 9.68 -27.50 2.77
C CYS A 490 10.55 -26.79 1.72
N THR A 491 10.00 -26.63 0.52
CA THR A 491 10.64 -25.97 -0.62
C THR A 491 9.73 -24.91 -1.19
N ILE A 492 10.27 -23.74 -1.55
CA ILE A 492 9.51 -22.67 -2.22
C ILE A 492 9.02 -23.14 -3.60
N VAL A 493 7.80 -22.77 -3.94
CA VAL A 493 7.21 -22.97 -5.28
C VAL A 493 6.97 -21.62 -5.94
N ASP A 494 6.29 -20.71 -5.25
CA ASP A 494 5.83 -19.46 -5.84
C ASP A 494 5.71 -18.32 -4.82
N MET A 495 5.75 -17.08 -5.30
CA MET A 495 5.50 -15.86 -4.53
C MET A 495 4.06 -15.40 -4.75
N LEU A 496 3.32 -15.26 -3.66
CA LEU A 496 1.94 -14.81 -3.63
C LEU A 496 1.87 -13.30 -3.33
N LEU A 497 0.66 -12.73 -3.37
CA LEU A 497 0.43 -11.30 -3.10
C LEU A 497 1.09 -10.88 -1.77
N SER A 498 2.06 -9.98 -1.88
CA SER A 498 2.97 -9.55 -0.81
C SER A 498 2.96 -8.02 -0.73
N SER A 499 3.32 -7.46 0.42
CA SER A 499 3.26 -6.00 0.62
C SER A 499 4.64 -5.34 0.67
N PHE A 500 4.74 -4.17 0.06
CA PHE A 500 5.97 -3.40 -0.13
C PHE A 500 5.83 -1.98 0.38
N ILE A 501 6.91 -1.42 0.92
CA ILE A 501 7.02 -0.01 1.32
C ILE A 501 7.93 0.69 0.30
N PRO A 502 7.38 1.40 -0.69
CA PRO A 502 8.15 2.34 -1.51
C PRO A 502 8.48 3.60 -0.72
N THR A 503 9.70 4.12 -0.91
CA THR A 503 10.17 5.41 -0.38
C THR A 503 10.22 6.42 -1.52
N CYS A 504 9.58 7.58 -1.36
CA CYS A 504 9.42 8.57 -2.42
C CYS A 504 10.74 9.28 -2.79
N ALA A 505 11.04 9.38 -4.09
CA ALA A 505 12.30 9.91 -4.60
C ALA A 505 12.57 11.40 -4.27
N GLU A 506 11.56 12.27 -4.21
CA GLU A 506 11.81 13.71 -4.00
C GLU A 506 11.74 14.19 -2.54
N CYS A 507 11.24 13.37 -1.61
CA CYS A 507 11.16 13.73 -0.19
C CYS A 507 11.71 12.66 0.77
N SER A 508 12.16 11.51 0.25
CA SER A 508 12.69 10.37 1.03
C SER A 508 11.73 9.84 2.11
N THR A 509 10.42 10.00 1.89
CA THR A 509 9.37 9.59 2.82
C THR A 509 8.87 8.19 2.47
N PRO A 510 8.91 7.21 3.40
CA PRO A 510 8.37 5.88 3.18
C PRO A 510 6.84 5.89 3.18
N HIS A 511 6.23 5.13 2.27
CA HIS A 511 4.79 4.92 2.28
C HIS A 511 4.37 4.18 3.57
N PRO A 512 3.31 4.62 4.28
CA PRO A 512 2.91 4.02 5.54
C PRO A 512 2.35 2.60 5.39
N GLN A 513 2.36 1.87 6.51
CA GLN A 513 1.71 0.56 6.63
C GLN A 513 0.20 0.65 6.29
N PRO A 514 -0.42 -0.38 5.69
CA PRO A 514 0.07 -1.75 5.50
C PRO A 514 0.87 -1.96 4.20
N GLY A 515 1.47 -0.89 3.64
CA GLY A 515 2.24 -0.96 2.41
C GLY A 515 1.37 -1.01 1.15
N VAL A 516 2.03 -1.24 0.02
CA VAL A 516 1.45 -1.38 -1.31
C VAL A 516 1.50 -2.86 -1.70
N PRO A 517 0.36 -3.53 -1.95
CA PRO A 517 0.35 -4.91 -2.40
C PRO A 517 0.89 -5.01 -3.83
N ALA A 518 1.69 -6.05 -4.10
CA ALA A 518 2.12 -6.42 -5.45
C ALA A 518 2.35 -7.94 -5.58
N VAL A 519 2.31 -8.41 -6.82
CA VAL A 519 2.59 -9.79 -7.24
C VAL A 519 3.33 -9.74 -8.58
N ARG A 520 3.86 -10.86 -9.07
CA ARG A 520 4.56 -10.93 -10.36
C ARG A 520 3.68 -10.46 -11.53
N GLY A 521 4.28 -9.81 -12.52
CA GLY A 521 3.62 -9.29 -13.72
C GLY A 521 2.94 -7.93 -13.54
N ASP A 522 2.33 -7.70 -12.38
CA ASP A 522 1.57 -6.49 -12.07
C ASP A 522 2.47 -5.24 -11.92
N THR A 523 1.89 -4.09 -12.29
CA THR A 523 2.45 -2.75 -12.06
C THR A 523 1.69 -2.08 -10.92
N SER A 524 2.27 -2.04 -9.73
CA SER A 524 1.67 -1.41 -8.55
C SER A 524 1.99 0.08 -8.48
N MET A 525 1.00 0.88 -8.09
CA MET A 525 1.15 2.34 -7.93
C MET A 525 0.68 2.84 -6.58
N ALA A 526 1.31 3.88 -6.09
CA ALA A 526 0.95 4.61 -4.88
C ALA A 526 1.28 6.10 -5.03
N PHE A 527 0.78 6.93 -4.12
CA PHE A 527 1.10 8.35 -4.04
C PHE A 527 1.77 8.64 -2.71
N CYS A 528 2.80 9.48 -2.71
CA CYS A 528 3.46 9.88 -1.47
C CYS A 528 2.54 10.75 -0.63
N ARG A 529 2.40 10.48 0.67
CA ARG A 529 1.48 11.21 1.56
C ARG A 529 2.00 12.56 2.06
N GLU A 530 3.19 12.98 1.64
CA GLU A 530 3.78 14.29 2.01
C GLU A 530 3.97 15.22 0.83
N CYS A 531 4.22 14.71 -0.38
CA CYS A 531 4.40 15.52 -1.60
C CYS A 531 3.42 15.18 -2.73
N HIS A 532 2.49 14.24 -2.51
CA HIS A 532 1.47 13.76 -3.45
C HIS A 532 1.97 13.18 -4.79
N LYS A 533 3.29 13.09 -5.00
CA LYS A 533 3.87 12.56 -6.23
C LYS A 533 3.65 11.05 -6.40
N LYS A 534 3.50 10.64 -7.66
CA LYS A 534 3.19 9.26 -8.08
C LYS A 534 4.45 8.39 -8.01
N MET A 535 4.32 7.27 -7.32
CA MET A 535 5.32 6.20 -7.22
C MET A 535 4.77 4.97 -7.95
N THR A 536 5.55 4.36 -8.83
CA THR A 536 5.16 3.12 -9.54
C THR A 536 6.30 2.13 -9.59
N PHE A 537 6.00 0.86 -9.33
CA PHE A 537 6.94 -0.23 -9.49
C PHE A 537 6.28 -1.43 -10.16
N ARG A 538 7.08 -2.22 -10.88
CA ARG A 538 6.64 -3.46 -11.53
C ARG A 538 7.62 -4.58 -11.23
N ILE A 539 7.12 -5.78 -11.05
CA ILE A 539 7.92 -6.99 -10.79
C ILE A 539 7.67 -7.99 -11.94
N PRO A 540 8.36 -7.88 -13.10
CA PRO A 540 8.06 -8.72 -14.26
C PRO A 540 8.35 -10.20 -14.01
N GLU A 541 9.41 -10.50 -13.26
CA GLU A 541 9.85 -11.87 -12.97
C GLU A 541 10.27 -12.01 -11.50
N VAL A 542 10.09 -13.21 -10.94
CA VAL A 542 10.59 -13.59 -9.61
C VAL A 542 11.46 -14.83 -9.77
N LYS A 543 12.74 -14.74 -9.37
CA LYS A 543 13.69 -15.86 -9.39
C LYS A 543 14.05 -16.28 -7.96
N PHE A 544 14.04 -17.60 -7.73
CA PHE A 544 14.44 -18.24 -6.47
C PHE A 544 15.81 -18.91 -6.63
N LEU A 545 16.84 -18.29 -6.06
CA LEU A 545 18.23 -18.75 -6.16
C LEU A 545 18.67 -19.43 -4.86
N ARG A 546 19.00 -20.72 -4.91
CA ARG A 546 19.53 -21.44 -3.73
C ARG A 546 20.96 -21.03 -3.45
N ILE A 547 21.21 -20.45 -2.28
CA ILE A 547 22.55 -20.18 -1.78
C ILE A 547 23.01 -21.40 -0.98
N SER A 548 23.79 -22.26 -1.64
CA SER A 548 24.49 -23.36 -0.97
C SER A 548 25.91 -22.93 -0.66
N ASN A 549 26.18 -22.57 0.61
CA ASN A 549 27.54 -22.32 1.08
C ASN A 549 28.37 -23.60 0.90
N ALA A 550 29.44 -23.51 0.10
CA ALA A 550 30.26 -24.64 -0.34
C ALA A 550 31.24 -25.16 0.74
N SER A 551 30.78 -25.21 2.00
CA SER A 551 31.62 -25.53 3.18
C SER A 551 30.97 -26.53 4.15
N ALA A 552 29.80 -27.08 3.81
CA ALA A 552 29.18 -28.20 4.50
C ALA A 552 29.20 -29.43 3.58
N ALA A 553 30.26 -30.25 3.71
CA ALA A 553 30.42 -31.47 2.92
C ALA A 553 29.44 -32.56 3.39
N LEU A 554 28.25 -32.58 2.78
CA LEU A 554 27.42 -33.78 2.73
C LEU A 554 27.95 -34.68 1.60
N PRO A 555 27.97 -36.02 1.78
CA PRO A 555 28.49 -36.94 0.78
C PRO A 555 27.67 -36.87 -0.51
N ASP A 556 28.36 -37.08 -1.63
CA ASP A 556 27.89 -36.76 -2.98
C ASP A 556 26.69 -37.64 -3.40
N LEU A 557 25.48 -37.15 -3.14
CA LEU A 557 24.27 -37.57 -3.83
C LEU A 557 24.14 -36.70 -5.09
N PRO A 558 24.49 -37.20 -6.28
CA PRO A 558 24.59 -36.37 -7.47
C PRO A 558 23.22 -35.81 -7.81
N LEU A 559 23.03 -34.51 -7.56
CA LEU A 559 21.97 -33.75 -8.19
C LEU A 559 22.19 -33.88 -9.70
N ARG A 560 21.37 -34.73 -10.34
CA ARG A 560 21.19 -34.72 -11.79
C ARG A 560 20.67 -33.33 -12.17
N LYS A 561 21.58 -32.39 -12.41
CA LYS A 561 21.43 -31.38 -13.47
C LYS A 561 20.90 -32.18 -14.65
N LYS A 562 19.63 -31.99 -15.03
CA LYS A 562 19.06 -32.65 -16.21
C LYS A 562 20.04 -32.35 -17.35
N LYS A 563 20.78 -33.35 -17.83
CA LYS A 563 21.76 -33.13 -18.91
C LYS A 563 20.97 -32.43 -20.03
N PRO A 564 21.41 -31.25 -20.51
CA PRO A 564 20.68 -30.57 -21.58
C PRO A 564 20.53 -31.54 -22.73
N GLU A 565 19.29 -31.79 -23.12
CA GLU A 565 18.95 -32.79 -24.12
C GLU A 565 19.67 -32.42 -25.42
N LYS A 566 20.67 -33.21 -25.81
CA LYS A 566 21.48 -32.96 -27.01
C LYS A 566 20.65 -33.34 -28.24
N LEU A 567 19.67 -32.50 -28.56
CA LEU A 567 18.73 -32.65 -29.68
C LEU A 567 19.43 -32.62 -31.06
N GLY A 568 20.73 -32.33 -31.14
CA GLY A 568 21.51 -32.27 -32.38
C GLY A 568 21.23 -31.04 -33.27
N ILE A 569 20.30 -30.17 -32.85
CA ILE A 569 19.84 -29.03 -33.63
C ILE A 569 20.78 -27.82 -33.48
N VAL A 570 21.03 -27.11 -34.59
CA VAL A 570 21.84 -25.89 -34.63
C VAL A 570 20.92 -24.71 -34.92
N SER A 571 20.98 -23.67 -34.08
CA SER A 571 20.17 -22.46 -34.26
C SER A 571 20.54 -21.74 -35.56
N GLY A 572 19.58 -21.62 -36.47
CA GLY A 572 19.75 -21.08 -37.83
C GLY A 572 19.49 -22.10 -38.94
N GLN A 573 19.57 -23.40 -38.64
CA GLN A 573 19.23 -24.48 -39.60
C GLN A 573 17.76 -24.90 -39.47
N GLU A 574 17.25 -25.67 -40.43
CA GLU A 574 15.91 -26.27 -40.35
C GLU A 574 15.92 -27.53 -39.47
N LEU A 575 14.82 -27.79 -38.76
CA LEU A 575 14.64 -29.04 -38.01
C LEU A 575 14.49 -30.22 -38.99
N PRO A 576 14.79 -31.47 -38.55
CA PRO A 576 14.39 -32.66 -39.27
C PRO A 576 12.92 -32.59 -39.70
N ASP A 577 12.67 -32.85 -40.99
CA ASP A 577 11.35 -32.73 -41.62
C ASP A 577 10.66 -31.35 -41.45
N ARG A 578 11.44 -30.27 -41.25
CA ARG A 578 10.96 -28.93 -40.87
C ARG A 578 10.08 -28.93 -39.62
N GLY A 579 10.33 -29.85 -38.69
CA GLY A 579 9.57 -29.99 -37.46
C GLY A 579 8.25 -30.75 -37.59
N ARG A 580 7.94 -31.34 -38.75
CA ARG A 580 6.74 -32.17 -38.95
C ARG A 580 6.89 -33.55 -38.31
N CYS A 581 5.77 -34.27 -38.22
CA CYS A 581 5.74 -35.70 -37.92
C CYS A 581 4.61 -36.40 -38.68
N ALA A 582 4.54 -37.74 -38.58
CA ALA A 582 3.49 -38.54 -39.21
C ALA A 582 2.07 -38.10 -38.81
N HIS A 583 1.88 -37.70 -37.56
CA HIS A 583 0.60 -37.22 -37.02
C HIS A 583 0.23 -35.84 -37.55
N TYR A 584 1.12 -34.84 -37.38
CA TYR A 584 0.89 -33.44 -37.76
C TYR A 584 1.80 -33.01 -38.92
N LYS A 585 1.53 -33.56 -40.11
CA LYS A 585 2.18 -33.20 -41.39
C LYS A 585 2.07 -31.71 -41.77
N LYS A 586 1.25 -30.95 -41.05
CA LYS A 586 0.94 -29.52 -41.23
C LYS A 586 1.49 -28.62 -40.08
N SER A 587 2.23 -29.19 -39.13
CA SER A 587 2.90 -28.46 -38.04
C SER A 587 4.39 -28.36 -38.33
N TYR A 588 4.93 -27.15 -38.40
CA TYR A 588 6.36 -26.88 -38.60
C TYR A 588 7.02 -26.42 -37.30
N ARG A 589 6.73 -27.13 -36.21
CA ARG A 589 7.17 -26.77 -34.85
C ARG A 589 7.21 -28.01 -33.96
N TRP A 590 8.22 -28.08 -33.12
CA TRP A 590 8.28 -29.02 -31.98
C TRP A 590 7.91 -28.29 -30.69
N PHE A 591 7.41 -29.02 -29.70
CA PHE A 591 6.98 -28.49 -28.41
C PHE A 591 7.86 -29.01 -27.28
N ARG A 592 8.24 -28.13 -26.33
CA ARG A 592 8.83 -28.56 -25.06
C ARG A 592 7.71 -28.71 -24.04
N PHE A 593 7.36 -29.95 -23.73
CA PHE A 593 6.29 -30.27 -22.78
C PHE A 593 6.75 -30.00 -21.35
N SER A 594 5.91 -29.34 -20.56
CA SER A 594 6.21 -28.91 -19.18
C SER A 594 6.39 -30.10 -18.23
N CYS A 595 5.52 -31.10 -18.32
CA CYS A 595 5.51 -32.30 -17.47
C CYS A 595 6.85 -33.07 -17.46
N CYS A 596 7.52 -33.22 -18.60
CA CYS A 596 8.81 -33.93 -18.70
C CYS A 596 10.02 -33.00 -18.96
N GLY A 597 9.84 -31.92 -19.71
CA GLY A 597 10.90 -31.04 -20.24
C GLY A 597 11.56 -31.52 -21.54
N LYS A 598 11.19 -32.69 -22.05
CA LYS A 598 11.61 -33.23 -23.36
C LYS A 598 10.97 -32.43 -24.51
N VAL A 599 11.52 -32.57 -25.71
CA VAL A 599 10.97 -31.98 -26.94
C VAL A 599 10.37 -33.05 -27.85
N PHE A 600 9.12 -32.85 -28.30
CA PHE A 600 8.44 -33.73 -29.26
C PHE A 600 7.71 -32.93 -30.35
N PRO A 601 7.50 -33.48 -31.57
CA PRO A 601 6.77 -32.79 -32.63
C PRO A 601 5.28 -32.55 -32.33
N CYS A 602 4.67 -33.40 -31.50
CA CYS A 602 3.27 -33.33 -31.13
C CYS A 602 2.95 -34.11 -29.86
N ASP A 603 1.76 -33.84 -29.32
CA ASP A 603 1.03 -34.64 -28.33
C ASP A 603 1.15 -36.16 -28.53
N ARG A 604 0.75 -36.69 -29.70
CA ARG A 604 0.75 -38.13 -29.97
C ARG A 604 2.16 -38.74 -30.01
N CYS A 605 3.20 -37.96 -30.29
CA CYS A 605 4.60 -38.41 -30.19
C CYS A 605 5.11 -38.38 -28.75
N HIS A 606 4.61 -37.45 -27.93
CA HIS A 606 4.86 -37.45 -26.48
C HIS A 606 4.25 -38.72 -25.86
N ASP A 607 2.98 -39.00 -26.09
CA ASP A 607 2.24 -40.11 -25.45
C ASP A 607 2.73 -41.50 -25.85
N GLN A 608 3.31 -41.63 -27.05
CA GLN A 608 4.01 -42.85 -27.48
C GLN A 608 5.34 -43.10 -26.75
N THR A 609 5.84 -42.12 -25.97
CA THR A 609 7.20 -42.11 -25.41
C THR A 609 7.28 -41.60 -23.95
N ALA A 610 6.14 -41.46 -23.26
CA ALA A 610 6.05 -40.89 -21.92
C ALA A 610 4.91 -41.51 -21.10
N ASP A 611 5.25 -42.13 -19.97
CA ASP A 611 4.31 -42.83 -19.08
C ASP A 611 3.51 -41.87 -18.16
N HIS A 612 3.07 -40.73 -18.68
CA HIS A 612 2.29 -39.74 -17.95
C HIS A 612 1.45 -38.86 -18.89
N PRO A 613 0.32 -38.29 -18.42
CA PRO A 613 -0.49 -37.37 -19.23
C PRO A 613 0.30 -36.13 -19.69
N ILE A 614 -0.20 -35.52 -20.77
CA ILE A 614 0.28 -34.24 -21.29
C ILE A 614 -0.07 -33.10 -20.33
N GLU A 615 0.90 -32.21 -20.15
CA GLU A 615 0.73 -30.88 -19.57
C GLU A 615 1.10 -29.84 -20.63
N GLN A 616 0.47 -28.66 -20.60
CA GLN A 616 0.53 -27.69 -21.69
C GLN A 616 1.96 -27.17 -21.96
N ALA A 617 2.41 -27.28 -23.21
CA ALA A 617 3.73 -26.85 -23.65
C ALA A 617 3.81 -25.33 -23.87
N ASN A 618 4.37 -24.60 -22.91
CA ASN A 618 4.52 -23.14 -22.98
C ASN A 618 5.66 -22.66 -23.90
N ARG A 619 6.53 -23.58 -24.39
CA ARG A 619 7.67 -23.28 -25.27
C ARG A 619 7.67 -24.19 -26.49
N MET A 620 8.11 -23.67 -27.63
CA MET A 620 8.19 -24.37 -28.91
C MET A 620 9.48 -24.04 -29.66
N ILE A 621 9.91 -24.95 -30.54
CA ILE A 621 11.08 -24.78 -31.40
C ILE A 621 10.61 -24.61 -32.84
N CYS A 622 11.11 -23.58 -33.53
CA CYS A 622 10.78 -23.28 -34.93
C CYS A 622 11.32 -24.36 -35.87
N GLY A 623 10.48 -24.90 -36.76
CA GLY A 623 10.86 -25.84 -37.81
C GLY A 623 11.84 -25.32 -38.85
N PHE A 624 11.90 -24.00 -39.05
CA PHE A 624 12.69 -23.36 -40.11
C PHE A 624 14.04 -22.79 -39.65
N CYS A 625 14.18 -22.43 -38.38
CA CYS A 625 15.41 -21.83 -37.85
C CYS A 625 15.92 -22.48 -36.54
N SER A 626 15.29 -23.55 -36.07
CA SER A 626 15.65 -24.31 -34.86
C SER A 626 15.81 -23.49 -33.56
N ARG A 627 15.37 -22.23 -33.52
CA ARG A 627 15.37 -21.39 -32.31
C ARG A 627 14.16 -21.73 -31.43
N GLU A 628 14.39 -21.83 -30.12
CA GLU A 628 13.35 -22.04 -29.11
C GLU A 628 12.75 -20.69 -28.67
N GLN A 629 11.42 -20.63 -28.57
CA GLN A 629 10.62 -19.44 -28.31
C GLN A 629 9.39 -19.81 -27.45
N ASN A 630 8.68 -18.81 -26.90
CA ASN A 630 7.40 -19.04 -26.25
C ASN A 630 6.35 -19.52 -27.28
N TYR A 631 5.34 -20.27 -26.84
CA TYR A 631 4.28 -20.77 -27.72
C TYR A 631 3.56 -19.62 -28.46
N ARG A 632 3.57 -19.66 -29.80
CA ARG A 632 2.75 -18.82 -30.68
C ARG A 632 1.95 -19.73 -31.64
N PRO A 633 0.68 -19.42 -31.95
CA PRO A 633 -0.17 -20.30 -32.76
C PRO A 633 0.04 -20.15 -34.28
N LYS A 634 0.45 -18.97 -34.76
CA LYS A 634 0.52 -18.63 -36.20
C LYS A 634 1.95 -18.72 -36.75
N ASP A 635 2.88 -17.97 -36.15
CA ASP A 635 4.19 -17.62 -36.70
C ASP A 635 5.36 -17.84 -35.72
N CYS A 636 6.59 -17.76 -36.22
CA CYS A 636 7.80 -17.65 -35.41
C CYS A 636 8.17 -16.17 -35.20
N GLY A 637 8.24 -15.72 -33.94
CA GLY A 637 8.63 -14.35 -33.59
C GLY A 637 10.13 -14.03 -33.73
N ILE A 638 10.86 -14.77 -34.58
CA ILE A 638 12.32 -14.60 -34.81
C ILE A 638 12.69 -14.70 -36.30
N CYS A 639 11.90 -15.43 -37.11
CA CYS A 639 12.11 -15.52 -38.56
C CYS A 639 10.81 -15.35 -39.38
N HIS A 640 9.69 -15.02 -38.71
CA HIS A 640 8.36 -14.75 -39.27
C HIS A 640 7.80 -15.83 -40.22
N ALA A 641 8.42 -17.01 -40.24
CA ALA A 641 7.93 -18.19 -40.93
C ALA A 641 6.62 -18.67 -40.27
N TRP A 642 5.67 -19.07 -41.09
CA TRP A 642 4.36 -19.55 -40.64
C TRP A 642 4.49 -21.00 -40.18
N LEU A 643 4.15 -21.29 -38.92
CA LEU A 643 4.45 -22.59 -38.30
C LEU A 643 3.31 -23.61 -38.40
N THR A 644 2.19 -23.19 -38.98
CA THR A 644 1.01 -23.99 -39.32
C THR A 644 0.76 -23.90 -40.83
N VAL A 645 -0.42 -24.31 -41.32
CA VAL A 645 -0.81 -23.98 -42.69
C VAL A 645 -1.05 -22.46 -42.77
N ARG A 646 -0.44 -21.78 -43.75
CA ARG A 646 -0.86 -20.40 -44.08
C ARG A 646 -2.34 -20.43 -44.44
N PRO A 647 -3.20 -19.53 -43.89
CA PRO A 647 -4.58 -19.43 -44.35
C PRO A 647 -4.58 -19.19 -45.86
N GLY A 648 -5.55 -19.80 -46.55
CA GLY A 648 -5.62 -19.74 -48.01
C GLY A 648 -5.63 -18.30 -48.50
N LYS A 649 -4.95 -18.03 -49.62
CA LYS A 649 -5.23 -16.82 -50.40
C LYS A 649 -6.74 -16.84 -50.71
N GLY A 650 -7.40 -15.68 -50.61
CA GLY A 650 -8.86 -15.54 -50.76
C GLY A 650 -9.34 -15.73 -52.21
N PHE A 651 -9.06 -16.87 -52.81
CA PHE A 651 -9.44 -17.23 -54.17
C PHE A 651 -9.87 -18.71 -54.14
N TRP A 652 -11.04 -19.02 -54.72
CA TRP A 652 -11.62 -20.36 -54.64
C TRP A 652 -11.25 -21.19 -55.87
N GLU A 653 -10.23 -22.03 -55.76
CA GLU A 653 -9.72 -22.90 -56.83
C GLU A 653 -10.36 -24.29 -56.80
N GLY A 654 -11.61 -24.38 -57.27
CA GLY A 654 -12.22 -25.65 -57.70
C GLY A 654 -12.55 -26.67 -56.60
N GLY A 655 -12.41 -26.32 -55.33
CA GLY A 655 -12.49 -27.25 -54.19
C GLY A 655 -11.36 -27.04 -53.18
N THR A 656 -10.28 -26.40 -53.61
CA THR A 656 -9.15 -25.94 -52.80
C THR A 656 -9.15 -24.41 -52.67
N GLY A 657 -8.96 -23.89 -51.46
CA GLY A 657 -9.04 -22.45 -51.17
C GLY A 657 -10.10 -22.12 -50.12
N THR A 658 -10.28 -20.84 -49.84
CA THR A 658 -11.23 -20.36 -48.82
C THR A 658 -12.55 -19.97 -49.47
N ARG A 659 -13.68 -20.52 -49.00
CA ARG A 659 -15.03 -20.23 -49.53
C ARG A 659 -15.82 -19.20 -48.71
N ASP A 660 -15.24 -18.69 -47.64
CA ASP A 660 -15.88 -17.73 -46.75
C ASP A 660 -16.03 -16.39 -47.47
N GLN A 661 -17.26 -15.85 -47.54
CA GLN A 661 -17.51 -14.62 -48.30
C GLN A 661 -16.77 -13.42 -47.73
N LEU A 662 -16.52 -13.36 -46.42
CA LEU A 662 -15.67 -12.33 -45.81
C LEU A 662 -14.25 -12.39 -46.38
N ARG A 663 -13.63 -13.58 -46.35
CA ARG A 663 -12.20 -13.80 -46.61
C ARG A 663 -11.84 -13.95 -48.10
N MET A 664 -12.80 -14.23 -48.98
CA MET A 664 -12.59 -14.18 -50.43
C MET A 664 -12.28 -12.76 -50.91
N SER A 665 -11.42 -12.65 -51.92
CA SER A 665 -11.08 -11.41 -52.60
C SER A 665 -12.32 -10.77 -53.25
N ARG A 666 -12.43 -9.44 -53.16
CA ARG A 666 -13.43 -8.67 -53.92
C ARG A 666 -13.30 -8.85 -55.44
N LYS A 667 -12.14 -9.34 -55.93
CA LYS A 667 -11.88 -9.65 -57.35
C LYS A 667 -12.21 -11.10 -57.76
N ASP A 668 -12.59 -11.98 -56.84
CA ASP A 668 -13.05 -13.34 -57.21
C ASP A 668 -14.54 -13.30 -57.60
N PRO A 669 -14.91 -13.57 -58.87
CA PRO A 669 -16.31 -13.56 -59.31
C PRO A 669 -17.16 -14.64 -58.63
N ARG A 670 -16.53 -15.60 -57.92
CA ARG A 670 -17.20 -16.66 -57.16
C ARG A 670 -17.66 -16.14 -55.79
N LYS A 671 -17.10 -15.04 -55.26
CA LYS A 671 -17.48 -14.43 -53.97
C LYS A 671 -18.97 -14.07 -53.93
N TYR A 672 -19.47 -13.44 -54.98
CA TYR A 672 -20.86 -12.97 -55.08
C TYR A 672 -21.81 -14.00 -55.72
N LYS A 673 -21.31 -15.19 -56.09
CA LYS A 673 -22.11 -16.24 -56.72
C LYS A 673 -22.76 -17.11 -55.63
N ARG A 674 -24.09 -17.19 -55.64
CA ARG A 674 -24.89 -17.86 -54.60
C ARG A 674 -24.39 -19.28 -54.31
N LEU A 675 -24.37 -19.64 -53.02
CA LEU A 675 -24.23 -21.02 -52.57
C LEU A 675 -25.40 -21.86 -53.13
N PRO A 676 -25.13 -23.03 -53.74
CA PRO A 676 -26.20 -23.89 -54.27
C PRO A 676 -26.99 -24.49 -53.09
N GLY A 677 -28.13 -23.89 -52.77
CA GLY A 677 -29.02 -24.33 -51.69
C GLY A 677 -29.95 -23.25 -51.11
N SER A 678 -29.60 -21.97 -51.21
CA SER A 678 -30.42 -20.88 -50.64
C SER A 678 -31.74 -20.69 -51.42
N LYS A 679 -32.88 -21.00 -50.78
CA LYS A 679 -34.22 -20.81 -51.36
C LYS A 679 -34.56 -19.32 -51.54
N VAL A 680 -35.40 -19.01 -52.53
CA VAL A 680 -35.84 -17.64 -52.81
C VAL A 680 -37.05 -17.28 -51.92
N GLY A 681 -36.91 -16.23 -51.11
CA GLY A 681 -38.05 -15.64 -50.40
C GLY A 681 -38.97 -14.89 -51.37
N LYS A 682 -40.29 -15.02 -51.19
CA LYS A 682 -41.29 -14.28 -51.99
C LYS A 682 -41.23 -12.78 -51.67
N SER A 683 -41.19 -11.95 -52.71
CA SER A 683 -41.55 -10.53 -52.59
C SER A 683 -43.01 -10.40 -52.17
N LYS A 684 -43.31 -9.53 -51.20
CA LYS A 684 -44.68 -9.06 -50.96
C LYS A 684 -45.01 -7.97 -51.97
N SER A 685 -46.15 -8.12 -52.60
CA SER A 685 -46.95 -7.08 -53.27
C SER A 685 -48.25 -6.94 -52.49
#